data_AF-A0AA36IY64-F1
#
_entry.id   AF-A0AA36IY64-F1
#
_cell.length_a   1.000
_cell.length_b   1.000
_cell.length_c   1.000
_cell.angle_alpha   90.00
_cell.angle_beta   90.00
_cell.angle_gamma   90.00
#
_symmetry.space_group_name_H-M   'P 1'
#
loop_
_entity.id
_entity.type
_entity.pdbx_description
1 polymer ?
#
loop_
_entity_poly.entity_id
_entity_poly.type
_entity_poly.pdbx_seq_one_letter_code
_entity_poly.pdbx_strand_id
1 'polypeptide(L)'
;MAGTQPVRQAGDSGRRLVLGSAGGLELLKSADARKEEMPMEEEAVSALLQAEPWSAVIFADGLLRDSAWALKASQDALPGGGKSDVAVLERAMVLAKAAAKLGTKAPLVVFATWGSQPETKGQGVPDHSGLWGFARALRMEYPGSLKLNCVDLDPSKEDLWAQLRDLPEEEEVALRESEQRAARLARSAVKFSGAVRLNMPARGSLTGLRCVPQADSAVRSAPAPGMAQLRIRAVGLNFRDVLNVMGLYPGDPGPPGADCGATVIGLGDNVAHLQLAEDVFGESPGCLSTYNTSSAALLSQKPSSWTHEEACCMPVIFVTVEEALGDLAQLKKGERVLIHAAAGGVGLVAIQYAQFVGAEVYATAGAEEKHEFLRGLGVKYITSSRNGSKFEEDMKRFMQEQGADGIDVVLNSLSHDDYIGRSLALLKPGGRFVEIGKRGIWSHQQMFDARPDVMYEKIAADTMMEKEPWRYNAYLKRLKERVDQKALRPINMHIFEGMERGVQALQFLQRANNIGKVVISSPSRLQCSEGWPLLSGGLGALGVVTGLFLVEEGAKGLVLTSRSGQPAKDVGPQWSWLQKSSVELCIERCDVGSESSVVALRDALKKRGAALGGLMHLAGVLADGVLPSLTRESLDKSYGPKVHGLLHLCRLLDFQKTSPHLLFSSTSALFGSPGQANYSASNSVLDSLAPFWSAQDPESAIFRNARSVQWGPWAEVGMAVQANTLGRAKSMGVGALSNSQGLAVMSSILCSSNLVVGAVPVRWGKYLKSAYPQVPSFLKDFEAEAKREAAEARAARGETSGGGASAALAGLSGEERLQAVQLSLRDLAREVIASENLEADNPLMESGMDSLSGVEFRNRLQTEFEGVNLPNSMVFDYPTVSELAGYINSQLSDVPATSGTSAAPSAPKSTSSDSFVEPLNSHCAGGIESADSRPIFLVPGAGMQAGSFRSLSSRLGLPSYGLTWPMGVARSEWPSSLQDLAKHFFKEIQKVQPTGPYLLAGHSFGANVCLEMASVAAQQGQQVAMVVLLDPRSLLPLQVDVQKAFENSGLAESLALLCQTLPQNEATKYEELLSTLRDTDPQNRDEAIKKALNPSALASLEHLHETTQWYSSLLQTGSAPEVPQQTRVAVLRAPMAAA
;
A
#
# COMPACT_ATOMS: atom_id res chain seq x y z
N MET A 1 35.89 -29.81 -24.91
CA MET A 1 36.57 -31.01 -24.42
C MET A 1 35.68 -31.67 -23.38
N ALA A 2 35.24 -32.88 -23.66
CA ALA A 2 34.28 -33.63 -22.86
C ALA A 2 34.96 -34.16 -21.58
N GLY A 3 34.47 -33.72 -20.42
CA GLY A 3 34.74 -34.36 -19.14
C GLY A 3 33.62 -35.35 -18.84
N THR A 4 33.94 -36.62 -18.95
CA THR A 4 33.10 -37.77 -18.61
C THR A 4 32.63 -37.70 -17.15
N GLN A 5 31.32 -37.54 -16.94
CA GLN A 5 30.68 -37.94 -15.68
C GLN A 5 30.63 -39.47 -15.61
N PRO A 6 30.84 -40.08 -14.43
CA PRO A 6 30.71 -41.52 -14.30
C PRO A 6 29.24 -41.91 -14.36
N VAL A 7 28.90 -42.74 -15.35
CA VAL A 7 27.64 -43.50 -15.38
C VAL A 7 27.62 -44.39 -14.13
N ARG A 8 26.74 -44.09 -13.16
CA ARG A 8 26.44 -45.04 -12.08
C ARG A 8 25.85 -46.30 -12.72
N GLN A 9 26.52 -47.43 -12.50
CA GLN A 9 26.06 -48.74 -12.94
C GLN A 9 24.70 -49.05 -12.29
N ALA A 10 23.75 -49.51 -13.10
CA ALA A 10 22.53 -50.16 -12.66
C ALA A 10 22.89 -51.46 -11.93
N GLY A 11 22.85 -51.44 -10.60
CA GLY A 11 23.24 -52.59 -9.78
C GLY A 11 23.21 -52.37 -8.26
N ASP A 12 23.09 -51.13 -7.78
CA ASP A 12 23.04 -50.85 -6.34
C ASP A 12 21.61 -50.52 -5.88
N SER A 13 20.71 -51.51 -5.92
CA SER A 13 19.43 -51.41 -5.21
C SER A 13 19.70 -51.58 -3.71
N GLY A 14 20.32 -50.56 -3.10
CA GLY A 14 20.71 -50.60 -1.70
C GLY A 14 19.52 -50.89 -0.79
N ARG A 15 19.75 -51.59 0.32
CA ARG A 15 18.71 -52.07 1.26
C ARG A 15 17.78 -50.94 1.72
N ARG A 16 16.48 -51.20 1.74
CA ARG A 16 15.46 -50.22 2.16
C ARG A 16 14.72 -50.71 3.40
N LEU A 17 14.39 -49.75 4.26
CA LEU A 17 13.58 -49.95 5.44
C LEU A 17 12.26 -49.20 5.28
N VAL A 18 11.14 -49.86 5.54
CA VAL A 18 9.82 -49.25 5.62
C VAL A 18 9.42 -49.18 7.09
N LEU A 19 9.14 -47.98 7.57
CA LEU A 19 8.70 -47.70 8.93
C LEU A 19 7.29 -47.13 8.92
N GLY A 20 6.45 -47.64 9.81
CA GLY A 20 5.10 -47.14 10.01
C GLY A 20 4.37 -47.91 11.10
N SER A 21 3.14 -47.51 11.38
CA SER A 21 2.18 -48.31 12.11
C SER A 21 1.79 -49.55 11.31
N ALA A 22 1.20 -50.56 11.98
CA ALA A 22 0.70 -51.77 11.31
C ALA A 22 -0.12 -51.48 10.04
N GLY A 23 -1.04 -50.51 10.10
CA GLY A 23 -1.85 -50.12 8.93
C GLY A 23 -1.04 -49.50 7.79
N GLY A 24 -0.03 -48.68 8.08
CA GLY A 24 0.86 -48.13 7.06
C GLY A 24 1.71 -49.21 6.38
N LEU A 25 2.19 -50.19 7.15
CA LEU A 25 3.00 -51.30 6.63
C LEU A 25 2.20 -52.26 5.73
N GLU A 26 0.90 -52.42 5.98
CA GLU A 26 -0.01 -53.23 5.16
C GLU A 26 -0.22 -52.65 3.75
N LEU A 27 -0.15 -51.31 3.61
CA LEU A 27 -0.33 -50.61 2.33
C LEU A 27 0.86 -50.79 1.38
N LEU A 28 2.07 -51.04 1.89
CA LEU A 28 3.28 -51.25 1.10
C LEU A 28 3.66 -52.73 1.06
N LYS A 29 2.97 -53.54 0.26
CA LYS A 29 3.23 -54.99 0.09
C LYS A 29 4.50 -55.27 -0.73
N SER A 30 5.67 -55.09 -0.12
CA SER A 30 6.97 -55.44 -0.71
C SER A 30 7.62 -56.69 -0.11
N ALA A 31 8.26 -57.50 -0.95
CA ALA A 31 9.21 -58.55 -0.55
C ALA A 31 10.68 -58.07 -0.57
N ASP A 32 10.94 -56.91 -1.19
CA ASP A 32 12.29 -56.38 -1.46
C ASP A 32 12.75 -55.34 -0.42
N ALA A 33 11.94 -55.06 0.60
CA ALA A 33 12.27 -54.13 1.67
C ALA A 33 11.93 -54.70 3.05
N ARG A 34 12.80 -54.41 4.03
CA ARG A 34 12.55 -54.76 5.43
C ARG A 34 11.46 -53.83 5.96
N LYS A 35 10.49 -54.39 6.68
CA LYS A 35 9.40 -53.63 7.30
C LYS A 35 9.49 -53.79 8.80
N GLU A 36 9.44 -52.68 9.51
CA GLU A 36 9.47 -52.67 10.98
C GLU A 36 8.38 -51.72 11.48
N GLU A 37 7.70 -52.12 12.55
CA GLU A 37 6.76 -51.23 13.22
C GLU A 37 7.53 -50.08 13.87
N MET A 38 7.04 -48.85 13.67
CA MET A 38 7.73 -47.63 14.10
C MET A 38 7.69 -47.47 15.63
N PRO A 39 8.84 -47.54 16.33
CA PRO A 39 8.88 -47.24 17.77
C PRO A 39 8.58 -45.76 18.05
N MET A 40 8.05 -45.49 19.25
CA MET A 40 7.85 -44.11 19.74
C MET A 40 9.06 -43.54 20.48
N GLU A 41 10.02 -44.39 20.85
CA GLU A 41 11.26 -43.99 21.51
C GLU A 41 12.35 -43.67 20.48
N GLU A 42 12.96 -42.49 20.60
CA GLU A 42 13.95 -41.98 19.65
C GLU A 42 15.21 -42.86 19.59
N GLU A 43 15.64 -43.40 20.73
CA GLU A 43 16.79 -44.31 20.84
C GLU A 43 16.55 -45.63 20.11
N ALA A 44 15.33 -46.17 20.19
CA ALA A 44 14.95 -47.40 19.49
C ALA A 44 14.93 -47.18 17.96
N VAL A 45 14.40 -46.05 17.50
CA VAL A 45 14.45 -45.68 16.07
C VAL A 45 15.90 -45.49 15.63
N SER A 46 16.72 -44.81 16.42
CA SER A 46 18.15 -44.60 16.12
C SER A 46 18.91 -45.93 16.00
N ALA A 47 18.57 -46.92 16.81
CA ALA A 47 19.13 -48.27 16.72
C ALA A 47 18.70 -48.97 15.42
N LEU A 48 17.43 -48.84 15.00
CA LEU A 48 16.94 -49.38 13.73
C LEU A 48 17.65 -48.76 12.52
N LEU A 49 17.84 -47.43 12.55
CA LEU A 49 18.55 -46.70 11.49
C LEU A 49 20.04 -47.08 11.38
N GLN A 50 20.64 -47.57 12.46
CA GLN A 50 22.04 -47.99 12.51
C GLN A 50 22.23 -49.50 12.35
N ALA A 51 21.15 -50.30 12.42
CA ALA A 51 21.22 -51.76 12.40
C ALA A 51 21.85 -52.29 11.09
N GLU A 52 21.63 -51.59 9.98
CA GLU A 52 22.14 -51.93 8.66
C GLU A 52 22.44 -50.65 7.86
N PRO A 53 23.29 -50.71 6.82
CA PRO A 53 23.56 -49.57 5.94
C PRO A 53 22.39 -49.34 4.96
N TRP A 54 21.31 -48.73 5.46
CA TRP A 54 20.12 -48.41 4.67
C TRP A 54 20.43 -47.36 3.60
N SER A 55 19.96 -47.60 2.37
CA SER A 55 20.01 -46.59 1.31
C SER A 55 18.93 -45.53 1.49
N ALA A 56 17.73 -45.95 1.91
CA ALA A 56 16.58 -45.11 2.18
C ALA A 56 15.64 -45.74 3.23
N VAL A 57 14.93 -44.87 3.93
CA VAL A 57 13.89 -45.19 4.90
C VAL A 57 12.58 -44.57 4.44
N ILE A 58 11.58 -45.39 4.18
CA ILE A 58 10.26 -44.96 3.71
C ILE A 58 9.32 -44.91 4.92
N PHE A 59 8.78 -43.73 5.19
CA PHE A 59 7.75 -43.52 6.20
C PHE A 59 6.37 -43.77 5.58
N ALA A 60 5.71 -44.86 5.98
CA ALA A 60 4.50 -45.38 5.34
C ALA A 60 3.20 -44.78 5.91
N ASP A 61 3.23 -44.17 7.08
CA ASP A 61 2.00 -43.68 7.73
C ASP A 61 1.37 -42.48 7.04
N GLY A 62 2.10 -41.77 6.18
CA GLY A 62 1.51 -40.75 5.31
C GLY A 62 0.61 -41.30 4.21
N LEU A 63 0.56 -42.62 4.03
CA LEU A 63 -0.32 -43.32 3.07
C LEU A 63 -1.68 -43.70 3.66
N LEU A 64 -1.85 -43.56 4.98
CA LEU A 64 -3.13 -43.81 5.63
C LEU A 64 -4.20 -42.86 5.08
N ARG A 65 -5.45 -43.31 5.09
CA ARG A 65 -6.62 -42.53 4.68
C ARG A 65 -7.53 -42.37 5.89
N ASP A 66 -7.81 -41.12 6.25
CA ASP A 66 -8.72 -40.75 7.34
C ASP A 66 -9.51 -39.52 6.89
N SER A 67 -10.52 -39.77 6.05
CA SER A 67 -11.12 -38.75 5.17
C SER A 67 -12.11 -37.82 5.89
N ALA A 68 -11.69 -37.18 6.97
CA ALA A 68 -12.47 -36.16 7.68
C ALA A 68 -12.88 -34.98 6.77
N TRP A 69 -12.13 -34.73 5.70
CA TRP A 69 -12.36 -33.66 4.73
C TRP A 69 -13.30 -34.02 3.56
N ALA A 70 -13.81 -35.25 3.50
CA ALA A 70 -14.87 -35.65 2.57
C ALA A 70 -16.21 -35.04 3.02
N LEU A 71 -16.38 -33.73 2.81
CA LEU A 71 -17.58 -33.00 3.21
C LEU A 71 -18.81 -33.53 2.44
N LYS A 72 -19.80 -34.07 3.18
CA LYS A 72 -21.17 -34.42 2.73
C LYS A 72 -21.30 -35.21 1.41
N ALA A 73 -20.60 -36.34 1.29
CA ALA A 73 -21.06 -37.47 0.47
C ALA A 73 -21.27 -38.68 1.41
N SER A 74 -22.54 -38.99 1.69
CA SER A 74 -23.05 -40.02 2.63
C SER A 74 -23.02 -39.65 4.13
N GLN A 75 -24.17 -39.82 4.78
CA GLN A 75 -24.39 -39.66 6.23
C GLN A 75 -23.84 -40.84 7.06
N ASP A 76 -23.09 -41.77 6.44
CA ASP A 76 -22.68 -43.05 7.04
C ASP A 76 -21.16 -43.21 7.24
N ALA A 77 -20.38 -42.11 7.21
CA ALA A 77 -18.99 -42.16 7.68
C ALA A 77 -18.94 -41.94 9.20
N LEU A 78 -18.67 -43.05 9.91
CA LEU A 78 -18.70 -43.24 11.37
C LEU A 78 -18.08 -42.11 12.21
N PRO A 79 -18.64 -41.83 13.41
CA PRO A 79 -17.93 -41.14 14.48
C PRO A 79 -17.09 -42.14 15.29
N GLY A 80 -15.79 -41.86 15.46
CA GLY A 80 -15.00 -42.46 16.52
C GLY A 80 -13.56 -42.83 16.17
N GLY A 81 -12.62 -42.35 17.00
CA GLY A 81 -11.29 -42.95 17.15
C GLY A 81 -10.21 -42.38 16.25
N GLY A 82 -9.57 -41.30 16.69
CA GLY A 82 -8.42 -40.75 15.99
C GLY A 82 -7.27 -41.74 15.87
N LYS A 83 -6.71 -41.84 14.66
CA LYS A 83 -5.27 -41.76 14.51
C LYS A 83 -5.00 -40.44 13.78
N SER A 84 -5.11 -39.34 14.53
CA SER A 84 -5.12 -37.99 13.97
C SER A 84 -3.92 -37.75 13.05
N ASP A 85 -4.06 -36.89 12.03
CA ASP A 85 -2.95 -36.30 11.28
C ASP A 85 -1.75 -35.95 12.18
N VAL A 86 -2.05 -35.48 13.40
CA VAL A 86 -1.06 -35.17 14.42
C VAL A 86 -0.30 -36.40 14.92
N ALA A 87 -0.93 -37.57 15.06
CA ALA A 87 -0.27 -38.83 15.41
C ALA A 87 0.68 -39.32 14.30
N VAL A 88 0.32 -39.12 13.03
CA VAL A 88 1.23 -39.39 11.91
C VAL A 88 2.43 -38.44 11.95
N LEU A 89 2.19 -37.14 12.18
CA LEU A 89 3.26 -36.16 12.36
C LEU A 89 4.13 -36.42 13.58
N GLU A 90 3.57 -36.91 14.68
CA GLU A 90 4.31 -37.25 15.87
C GLU A 90 5.32 -38.38 15.59
N ARG A 91 4.90 -39.42 14.87
CA ARG A 91 5.83 -40.50 14.44
C ARG A 91 6.86 -40.00 13.43
N ALA A 92 6.46 -39.16 12.49
CA ALA A 92 7.40 -38.52 11.56
C ALA A 92 8.42 -37.64 12.31
N MET A 93 8.00 -36.95 13.38
CA MET A 93 8.85 -36.15 14.24
C MET A 93 9.85 -37.02 15.01
N VAL A 94 9.43 -38.15 15.58
CA VAL A 94 10.36 -39.10 16.24
C VAL A 94 11.38 -39.64 15.22
N LEU A 95 10.95 -40.01 14.01
CA LEU A 95 11.85 -40.44 12.93
C LEU A 95 12.86 -39.36 12.57
N ALA A 96 12.39 -38.12 12.40
CA ALA A 96 13.23 -37.00 12.06
C ALA A 96 14.25 -36.69 13.15
N LYS A 97 13.86 -36.75 14.45
CA LYS A 97 14.79 -36.56 15.57
C LYS A 97 15.92 -37.59 15.56
N ALA A 98 15.56 -38.87 15.42
CA ALA A 98 16.52 -39.96 15.34
C ALA A 98 17.48 -39.81 14.14
N ALA A 99 16.94 -39.47 12.96
CA ALA A 99 17.75 -39.24 11.77
C ALA A 99 18.66 -38.01 11.93
N ALA A 100 18.18 -36.91 12.53
CA ALA A 100 18.98 -35.71 12.77
C ALA A 100 20.15 -35.97 13.72
N LYS A 101 19.99 -36.82 14.76
CA LYS A 101 21.09 -37.25 15.64
C LYS A 101 22.22 -37.97 14.89
N LEU A 102 21.91 -38.66 13.79
CA LEU A 102 22.92 -39.34 12.96
C LEU A 102 23.65 -38.40 12.00
N GLY A 103 23.12 -37.19 11.78
CA GLY A 103 23.69 -36.20 10.87
C GLY A 103 23.92 -36.77 9.47
N THR A 104 25.08 -36.49 8.88
CA THR A 104 25.42 -36.93 7.52
C THR A 104 25.48 -38.44 7.31
N LYS A 105 25.47 -39.24 8.39
CA LYS A 105 25.39 -40.71 8.36
C LYS A 105 23.96 -41.23 8.25
N ALA A 106 22.94 -40.37 8.41
CA ALA A 106 21.55 -40.77 8.27
C ALA A 106 21.24 -41.25 6.85
N PRO A 107 20.42 -42.30 6.69
CA PRO A 107 19.89 -42.68 5.38
C PRO A 107 18.94 -41.60 4.85
N LEU A 108 18.64 -41.64 3.55
CA LEU A 108 17.60 -40.79 2.97
C LEU A 108 16.24 -41.13 3.61
N VAL A 109 15.58 -40.16 4.24
CA VAL A 109 14.22 -40.32 4.76
C VAL A 109 13.22 -39.88 3.68
N VAL A 110 12.23 -40.72 3.39
CA VAL A 110 11.18 -40.43 2.40
C VAL A 110 9.82 -40.45 3.11
N PHE A 111 9.17 -39.29 3.17
CA PHE A 111 7.77 -39.20 3.57
C PHE A 111 6.89 -39.49 2.35
N ALA A 112 6.29 -40.67 2.33
CA ALA A 112 5.37 -41.07 1.28
C ALA A 112 3.95 -40.62 1.66
N THR A 113 3.31 -39.87 0.77
CA THR A 113 1.91 -39.47 0.90
C THR A 113 1.09 -40.02 -0.26
N TRP A 114 -0.24 -39.97 -0.17
CA TRP A 114 -1.11 -40.56 -1.20
C TRP A 114 -2.16 -39.54 -1.65
N GLY A 115 -2.00 -38.94 -2.84
CA GLY A 115 -2.92 -37.92 -3.36
C GLY A 115 -3.02 -36.65 -2.50
N SER A 116 -1.98 -36.31 -1.74
CA SER A 116 -1.93 -35.15 -0.83
C SER A 116 -1.59 -33.83 -1.52
N GLN A 117 -1.06 -33.90 -2.75
CA GLN A 117 -0.72 -32.73 -3.58
C GLN A 117 -1.75 -32.58 -4.72
N PRO A 118 -2.73 -31.66 -4.60
CA PRO A 118 -3.81 -31.51 -5.58
C PRO A 118 -3.31 -30.89 -6.89
N GLU A 119 -3.34 -31.64 -8.00
CA GLU A 119 -2.89 -31.15 -9.32
C GLU A 119 -3.95 -31.21 -10.44
N THR A 120 -4.92 -32.11 -10.37
CA THR A 120 -5.92 -32.35 -11.43
C THR A 120 -7.33 -32.51 -10.87
N LYS A 121 -8.35 -32.30 -11.71
CA LYS A 121 -9.75 -32.60 -11.36
C LYS A 121 -9.91 -34.10 -11.09
N GLY A 122 -10.56 -34.45 -9.98
CA GLY A 122 -10.86 -35.85 -9.61
C GLY A 122 -9.87 -36.51 -8.64
N GLN A 123 -8.95 -35.76 -8.01
CA GLN A 123 -8.07 -36.30 -6.98
C GLN A 123 -8.79 -36.53 -5.64
N GLY A 124 -8.30 -37.53 -4.88
CA GLY A 124 -8.80 -37.87 -3.55
C GLY A 124 -8.54 -36.80 -2.50
N VAL A 125 -8.95 -37.09 -1.26
CA VAL A 125 -8.79 -36.17 -0.12
C VAL A 125 -7.29 -35.97 0.21
N PRO A 126 -6.81 -34.72 0.44
CA PRO A 126 -5.39 -34.46 0.66
C PRO A 126 -4.93 -34.73 2.10
N ASP A 127 -5.16 -35.96 2.58
CA ASP A 127 -4.77 -36.42 3.92
C ASP A 127 -3.24 -36.28 4.12
N HIS A 128 -2.80 -36.02 5.35
CA HIS A 128 -1.37 -35.97 5.71
C HIS A 128 -0.49 -34.96 4.94
N SER A 129 -1.09 -34.00 4.21
CA SER A 129 -0.40 -32.91 3.50
C SER A 129 0.51 -32.07 4.42
N GLY A 130 0.27 -32.08 5.74
CA GLY A 130 1.15 -31.44 6.72
C GLY A 130 2.58 -32.00 6.77
N LEU A 131 2.81 -33.25 6.35
CA LEU A 131 4.16 -33.82 6.26
C LEU A 131 5.08 -33.03 5.32
N TRP A 132 4.51 -32.40 4.29
CA TRP A 132 5.26 -31.59 3.32
C TRP A 132 5.75 -30.27 3.93
N GLY A 133 4.88 -29.56 4.65
CA GLY A 133 5.27 -28.36 5.39
C GLY A 133 6.27 -28.65 6.50
N PHE A 134 6.09 -29.78 7.20
CA PHE A 134 7.01 -30.28 8.21
C PHE A 134 8.40 -30.53 7.62
N ALA A 135 8.46 -31.27 6.51
CA ALA A 135 9.68 -31.56 5.75
C ALA A 135 10.45 -30.30 5.33
N ARG A 136 9.75 -29.32 4.73
CA ARG A 136 10.35 -28.05 4.29
C ARG A 136 11.03 -27.31 5.45
N ALA A 137 10.37 -27.22 6.61
CA ALA A 137 10.95 -26.57 7.77
C ALA A 137 12.19 -27.30 8.30
N LEU A 138 12.18 -28.63 8.31
CA LEU A 138 13.34 -29.41 8.77
C LEU A 138 14.53 -29.35 7.81
N ARG A 139 14.30 -29.30 6.50
CA ARG A 139 15.39 -29.08 5.52
C ARG A 139 16.07 -27.73 5.72
N MET A 140 15.32 -26.70 6.12
CA MET A 140 15.86 -25.39 6.48
C MET A 140 16.64 -25.40 7.80
N GLU A 141 16.22 -26.23 8.76
CA GLU A 141 16.85 -26.33 10.08
C GLU A 141 18.12 -27.20 10.07
N TYR A 142 18.17 -28.21 9.21
CA TYR A 142 19.27 -29.19 9.11
C TYR A 142 19.84 -29.29 7.67
N PRO A 143 20.35 -28.19 7.09
CA PRO A 143 20.79 -28.16 5.69
C PRO A 143 21.96 -29.14 5.46
N GLY A 144 21.75 -30.11 4.57
CA GLY A 144 22.75 -31.12 4.20
C GLY A 144 23.02 -32.21 5.24
N SER A 145 22.65 -32.00 6.52
CA SER A 145 22.79 -32.99 7.58
C SER A 145 21.60 -33.94 7.67
N LEU A 146 20.38 -33.51 7.30
CA LEU A 146 19.19 -34.36 7.24
C LEU A 146 18.69 -34.42 5.79
N LYS A 147 18.70 -35.62 5.19
CA LYS A 147 18.21 -35.85 3.83
C LYS A 147 16.75 -36.30 3.90
N LEU A 148 15.83 -35.45 3.47
CA LEU A 148 14.40 -35.67 3.65
C LEU A 148 13.62 -35.30 2.38
N ASN A 149 13.04 -36.31 1.73
CA ASN A 149 12.23 -36.16 0.54
C ASN A 149 10.74 -36.42 0.83
N CYS A 150 9.87 -35.80 0.05
CA CYS A 150 8.44 -36.06 0.03
C CYS A 150 8.04 -36.60 -1.34
N VAL A 151 7.33 -37.73 -1.35
CA VAL A 151 6.83 -38.37 -2.58
C VAL A 151 5.34 -38.61 -2.44
N ASP A 152 4.54 -37.97 -3.29
CA ASP A 152 3.09 -38.14 -3.32
C ASP A 152 2.68 -39.16 -4.38
N LEU A 153 2.12 -40.28 -3.95
CA LEU A 153 1.75 -41.39 -4.81
C LEU A 153 0.45 -41.11 -5.55
N ASP A 154 0.31 -41.72 -6.73
CA ASP A 154 -0.88 -41.61 -7.56
C ASP A 154 -2.07 -42.33 -6.88
N PRO A 155 -3.18 -41.62 -6.60
CA PRO A 155 -4.40 -42.22 -6.04
C PRO A 155 -5.05 -43.28 -6.92
N SER A 156 -4.79 -43.29 -8.24
CA SER A 156 -5.40 -44.23 -9.18
C SER A 156 -4.70 -45.60 -9.24
N LYS A 157 -3.53 -45.74 -8.62
CA LYS A 157 -2.72 -46.97 -8.66
C LYS A 157 -2.90 -47.78 -7.38
N GLU A 158 -3.20 -49.07 -7.53
CA GLU A 158 -3.35 -49.99 -6.40
C GLU A 158 -2.01 -50.46 -5.81
N ASP A 159 -0.99 -50.66 -6.65
CA ASP A 159 0.36 -51.03 -6.18
C ASP A 159 1.16 -49.78 -5.81
N LEU A 160 1.11 -49.45 -4.52
CA LEU A 160 1.84 -48.31 -3.94
C LEU A 160 3.34 -48.55 -3.84
N TRP A 161 3.79 -49.82 -3.70
CA TRP A 161 5.22 -50.12 -3.59
C TRP A 161 5.95 -49.96 -4.92
N ALA A 162 5.33 -50.38 -6.03
CA ALA A 162 5.91 -50.22 -7.36
C ALA A 162 6.31 -48.77 -7.66
N GLN A 163 5.52 -47.81 -7.18
CA GLN A 163 5.78 -46.38 -7.35
C GLN A 163 6.97 -45.85 -6.54
N LEU A 164 7.30 -46.51 -5.43
CA LEU A 164 8.44 -46.15 -4.58
C LEU A 164 9.70 -46.95 -4.92
N ARG A 165 9.63 -47.91 -5.86
CA ARG A 165 10.77 -48.74 -6.25
C ARG A 165 11.92 -47.91 -6.81
N ASP A 166 11.65 -46.88 -7.60
CA ASP A 166 12.67 -45.96 -8.09
C ASP A 166 12.44 -44.59 -7.46
N LEU A 167 13.19 -44.30 -6.41
CA LEU A 167 13.03 -43.04 -5.68
C LEU A 167 13.48 -41.86 -6.56
N PRO A 168 12.67 -40.80 -6.68
CA PRO A 168 13.04 -39.61 -7.43
C PRO A 168 14.29 -38.92 -6.84
N GLU A 169 15.06 -38.27 -7.72
CA GLU A 169 16.22 -37.46 -7.30
C GLU A 169 15.83 -36.14 -6.64
N GLU A 170 14.65 -35.61 -6.98
CA GLU A 170 14.12 -34.35 -6.45
C GLU A 170 13.53 -34.52 -5.05
N GLU A 171 13.62 -33.46 -4.23
CA GLU A 171 13.18 -33.49 -2.82
C GLU A 171 11.66 -33.56 -2.66
N GLU A 172 10.91 -33.09 -3.66
CA GLU A 172 9.45 -32.95 -3.61
C GLU A 172 8.83 -33.33 -4.95
N VAL A 173 8.21 -34.50 -4.99
CA VAL A 173 7.69 -35.09 -6.23
C VAL A 173 6.28 -35.64 -6.05
N ALA A 174 5.40 -35.35 -6.99
CA ALA A 174 4.13 -36.04 -7.17
C ALA A 174 4.22 -37.02 -8.35
N LEU A 175 3.80 -38.26 -8.11
CA LEU A 175 3.68 -39.30 -9.14
C LEU A 175 2.23 -39.30 -9.62
N ARG A 176 2.02 -39.14 -10.92
CA ARG A 176 0.68 -39.13 -11.53
C ARG A 176 0.74 -39.91 -12.84
N GLU A 177 -0.11 -40.92 -12.96
CA GLU A 177 -0.20 -41.84 -14.07
C GLU A 177 1.14 -42.53 -14.36
N SER A 178 1.88 -42.06 -15.37
CA SER A 178 3.21 -42.53 -15.76
C SER A 178 4.27 -41.41 -15.73
N GLU A 179 3.92 -40.23 -15.19
CA GLU A 179 4.77 -39.04 -15.13
C GLU A 179 5.22 -38.74 -13.70
N GLN A 180 6.44 -38.22 -13.56
CA GLN A 180 6.93 -37.61 -12.32
C GLN A 180 6.86 -36.10 -12.45
N ARG A 181 6.31 -35.43 -11.43
CA ARG A 181 6.16 -33.97 -11.41
C ARG A 181 6.86 -33.41 -10.19
N ALA A 182 7.81 -32.52 -10.42
CA ALA A 182 8.58 -31.88 -9.36
C ALA A 182 8.02 -30.49 -9.03
N ALA A 183 7.98 -30.14 -7.75
CA ALA A 183 7.52 -28.84 -7.31
C ALA A 183 8.48 -27.72 -7.75
N ARG A 184 7.92 -26.61 -8.26
CA ARG A 184 8.66 -25.39 -8.64
C ARG A 184 7.89 -24.16 -8.19
N LEU A 185 8.59 -23.18 -7.62
CA LEU A 185 8.00 -21.88 -7.35
C LEU A 185 7.91 -21.07 -8.64
N ALA A 186 6.78 -20.40 -8.86
CA ALA A 186 6.57 -19.53 -10.01
C ALA A 186 5.97 -18.18 -9.62
N ARG A 187 6.20 -17.15 -10.44
CA ARG A 187 5.53 -15.85 -10.29
C ARG A 187 4.04 -16.01 -10.63
N SER A 188 3.18 -15.57 -9.71
CA SER A 188 1.73 -15.54 -9.94
C SER A 188 1.38 -14.57 -11.07
N ALA A 189 0.45 -14.98 -11.94
CA ALA A 189 -0.14 -14.11 -12.96
C ALA A 189 -1.17 -13.11 -12.38
N VAL A 190 -1.53 -13.24 -11.09
CA VAL A 190 -2.42 -12.29 -10.41
C VAL A 190 -1.77 -10.91 -10.42
N LYS A 191 -2.39 -9.98 -11.12
CA LYS A 191 -1.97 -8.57 -11.09
C LYS A 191 -2.42 -7.96 -9.77
N PHE A 192 -1.45 -7.54 -8.98
CA PHE A 192 -1.68 -6.76 -7.78
C PHE A 192 -2.07 -5.32 -8.18
N SER A 193 -3.27 -4.88 -7.81
CA SER A 193 -3.66 -3.48 -7.92
C SER A 193 -4.15 -2.94 -6.57
N GLY A 194 -3.38 -2.01 -6.02
CA GLY A 194 -3.84 -1.18 -4.90
C GLY A 194 -4.88 -0.14 -5.35
N ALA A 195 -5.11 0.86 -4.50
CA ALA A 195 -5.94 1.99 -4.87
C ALA A 195 -5.39 2.69 -6.13
N VAL A 196 -6.28 3.13 -7.01
CA VAL A 196 -5.95 3.78 -8.28
C VAL A 196 -6.76 5.04 -8.49
N ARG A 197 -6.26 5.94 -9.34
CA ARG A 197 -6.99 7.12 -9.82
C ARG A 197 -6.73 7.37 -11.29
N LEU A 198 -7.72 7.94 -11.98
CA LEU A 198 -7.56 8.43 -13.33
C LEU A 198 -6.94 9.84 -13.28
N ASN A 199 -5.61 9.89 -13.39
CA ASN A 199 -4.85 11.13 -13.30
C ASN A 199 -4.93 11.92 -14.62
N MET A 200 -5.25 13.21 -14.49
CA MET A 200 -5.23 14.20 -15.56
C MET A 200 -4.01 15.12 -15.36
N PRO A 201 -2.85 14.83 -15.99
CA PRO A 201 -1.66 15.64 -15.79
C PRO A 201 -1.83 17.07 -16.35
N ALA A 202 -2.59 17.22 -17.44
CA ALA A 202 -2.97 18.49 -18.03
C ALA A 202 -4.31 18.36 -18.78
N ARG A 203 -5.01 19.48 -18.96
CA ARG A 203 -6.20 19.57 -19.83
C ARG A 203 -5.77 19.62 -21.31
N GLY A 204 -6.68 19.21 -22.20
CA GLY A 204 -6.54 19.34 -23.66
C GLY A 204 -6.70 18.03 -24.43
N SER A 205 -6.53 16.86 -23.79
CA SER A 205 -6.72 15.57 -24.46
C SER A 205 -7.22 14.47 -23.53
N LEU A 206 -8.24 13.73 -23.98
CA LEU A 206 -8.70 12.51 -23.33
C LEU A 206 -7.60 11.43 -23.31
N THR A 207 -6.75 11.38 -24.34
CA THR A 207 -5.63 10.41 -24.41
C THR A 207 -4.47 10.77 -23.48
N GLY A 208 -4.51 11.92 -22.80
CA GLY A 208 -3.55 12.29 -21.76
C GLY A 208 -3.85 11.66 -20.39
N LEU A 209 -5.07 11.17 -20.19
CA LEU A 209 -5.49 10.53 -18.93
C LEU A 209 -4.76 9.20 -18.72
N ARG A 210 -4.32 8.94 -17.49
CA ARG A 210 -3.62 7.69 -17.11
C ARG A 210 -4.19 7.17 -15.81
N CYS A 211 -4.51 5.87 -15.76
CA CYS A 211 -4.78 5.20 -14.51
C CYS A 211 -3.44 5.03 -13.77
N VAL A 212 -3.31 5.60 -12.59
CA VAL A 212 -2.09 5.57 -11.77
C VAL A 212 -2.40 5.11 -10.35
N PRO A 213 -1.43 4.54 -9.61
CA PRO A 213 -1.61 4.25 -8.20
C PRO A 213 -2.00 5.49 -7.39
N GLN A 214 -2.88 5.30 -6.41
CA GLN A 214 -3.28 6.31 -5.44
C GLN A 214 -2.53 6.06 -4.13
N ALA A 215 -1.87 7.09 -3.59
CA ALA A 215 -1.09 6.97 -2.35
C ALA A 215 -1.99 6.78 -1.13
N ASP A 216 -1.62 5.83 -0.25
CA ASP A 216 -2.41 5.48 0.94
C ASP A 216 -2.52 6.62 1.97
N SER A 217 -1.52 7.50 2.04
CA SER A 217 -1.49 8.62 2.98
C SER A 217 -2.66 9.59 2.81
N ALA A 218 -3.17 9.75 1.58
CA ALA A 218 -4.34 10.58 1.28
C ALA A 218 -5.67 9.88 1.62
N VAL A 219 -5.66 8.56 1.88
CA VAL A 219 -6.83 7.70 2.06
C VAL A 219 -7.10 7.37 3.53
N ARG A 220 -6.12 7.53 4.43
CA ARG A 220 -6.23 7.11 5.84
C ARG A 220 -6.16 8.25 6.85
N SER A 221 -6.00 9.49 6.40
CA SER A 221 -6.09 10.68 7.27
C SER A 221 -7.54 10.98 7.64
N ALA A 222 -7.76 11.48 8.86
CA ALA A 222 -9.08 11.92 9.31
C ALA A 222 -9.60 13.05 8.39
N PRO A 223 -10.86 13.01 7.94
CA PRO A 223 -11.42 14.06 7.09
C PRO A 223 -11.55 15.37 7.88
N ALA A 224 -11.38 16.50 7.18
CA ALA A 224 -11.65 17.81 7.75
C ALA A 224 -13.13 17.96 8.16
N PRO A 225 -13.47 18.90 9.08
CA PRO A 225 -14.86 19.14 9.47
C PRO A 225 -15.79 19.35 8.28
N GLY A 226 -16.97 18.72 8.31
CA GLY A 226 -17.96 18.76 7.22
C GLY A 226 -17.65 17.87 6.01
N MET A 227 -16.51 17.20 5.99
CA MET A 227 -16.10 16.30 4.90
C MET A 227 -16.38 14.84 5.22
N ALA A 228 -16.63 14.05 4.18
CA ALA A 228 -16.72 12.60 4.23
C ALA A 228 -15.69 11.98 3.30
N GLN A 229 -15.02 10.94 3.78
CA GLN A 229 -14.12 10.12 2.97
C GLN A 229 -14.86 8.87 2.50
N LEU A 230 -14.70 8.57 1.22
CA LEU A 230 -15.55 7.67 0.46
C LEU A 230 -14.72 6.60 -0.23
N ARG A 231 -15.22 5.36 -0.21
CA ARG A 231 -14.82 4.29 -1.14
C ARG A 231 -15.75 4.33 -2.34
N ILE A 232 -15.24 4.77 -3.49
CA ILE A 232 -16.05 4.97 -4.71
C ILE A 232 -16.41 3.62 -5.34
N ARG A 233 -17.70 3.39 -5.55
CA ARG A 233 -18.25 2.16 -6.15
C ARG A 233 -18.70 2.36 -7.58
N ALA A 234 -19.22 3.54 -7.91
CA ALA A 234 -19.57 3.89 -9.28
C ALA A 234 -19.44 5.40 -9.50
N VAL A 235 -19.07 5.78 -10.71
CA VAL A 235 -19.00 7.19 -11.16
C VAL A 235 -19.86 7.36 -12.39
N GLY A 236 -20.83 8.27 -12.32
CA GLY A 236 -21.65 8.67 -13.46
C GLY A 236 -20.96 9.78 -14.24
N LEU A 237 -20.62 9.53 -15.50
CA LEU A 237 -19.99 10.54 -16.35
C LEU A 237 -21.03 11.47 -16.98
N ASN A 238 -20.72 12.76 -16.98
CA ASN A 238 -21.51 13.80 -17.64
C ASN A 238 -20.72 14.42 -18.80
N PHE A 239 -21.42 15.07 -19.73
CA PHE A 239 -20.75 15.76 -20.84
C PHE A 239 -19.81 16.90 -20.35
N ARG A 240 -20.08 17.45 -19.16
CA ARG A 240 -19.17 18.36 -18.44
C ARG A 240 -17.77 17.75 -18.25
N ASP A 241 -17.65 16.46 -17.95
CA ASP A 241 -16.36 15.81 -17.71
C ASP A 241 -15.51 15.77 -18.97
N VAL A 242 -16.13 15.52 -20.13
CA VAL A 242 -15.46 15.60 -21.44
C VAL A 242 -14.96 17.01 -21.69
N LEU A 243 -15.80 18.03 -21.46
CA LEU A 243 -15.41 19.43 -21.63
C LEU A 243 -14.29 19.85 -20.65
N ASN A 244 -14.33 19.35 -19.40
CA ASN A 244 -13.30 19.59 -18.40
C ASN A 244 -11.94 19.05 -18.88
N VAL A 245 -11.89 17.76 -19.24
CA VAL A 245 -10.63 17.13 -19.67
C VAL A 245 -10.09 17.75 -20.95
N MET A 246 -10.96 18.17 -21.89
CA MET A 246 -10.55 18.84 -23.12
C MET A 246 -10.21 20.32 -22.96
N GLY A 247 -10.37 20.91 -21.76
CA GLY A 247 -10.13 22.34 -21.54
C GLY A 247 -11.12 23.25 -22.27
N LEU A 248 -12.33 22.77 -22.55
CA LEU A 248 -13.39 23.53 -23.24
C LEU A 248 -14.50 23.99 -22.30
N TYR A 249 -14.40 23.73 -21.00
CA TYR A 249 -15.37 24.20 -20.02
C TYR A 249 -15.13 25.69 -19.67
N PRO A 250 -16.17 26.52 -19.54
CA PRO A 250 -16.00 27.90 -19.08
C PRO A 250 -15.50 27.96 -17.62
N GLY A 251 -14.40 28.66 -17.36
CA GLY A 251 -13.78 28.75 -16.03
C GLY A 251 -13.00 27.49 -15.63
N ASP A 252 -12.67 27.36 -14.34
CA ASP A 252 -12.07 26.13 -13.80
C ASP A 252 -13.16 25.25 -13.17
N PRO A 253 -13.57 24.14 -13.80
CA PRO A 253 -14.58 23.24 -13.27
C PRO A 253 -14.08 22.32 -12.14
N GLY A 254 -12.81 22.42 -11.73
CA GLY A 254 -12.16 21.50 -10.80
C GLY A 254 -11.71 20.19 -11.45
N PRO A 255 -11.41 19.14 -10.65
CA PRO A 255 -11.09 17.82 -11.17
C PRO A 255 -12.30 17.14 -11.83
N PRO A 256 -12.10 16.27 -12.84
CA PRO A 256 -13.20 15.58 -13.55
C PRO A 256 -13.85 14.46 -12.72
N GLY A 257 -15.12 14.19 -13.03
CA GLY A 257 -15.98 13.24 -12.32
C GLY A 257 -16.57 13.85 -11.05
N ALA A 258 -17.89 13.73 -10.87
CA ALA A 258 -18.57 14.26 -9.70
C ALA A 258 -19.69 13.33 -9.21
N ASP A 259 -20.66 12.97 -10.06
CA ASP A 259 -21.73 12.04 -9.67
C ASP A 259 -21.16 10.69 -9.25
N CYS A 260 -21.46 10.27 -8.02
CA CYS A 260 -20.92 9.04 -7.48
C CYS A 260 -21.95 8.23 -6.68
N GLY A 261 -21.74 6.92 -6.67
CA GLY A 261 -22.24 6.00 -5.65
C GLY A 261 -21.04 5.47 -4.88
N ALA A 262 -21.10 5.49 -3.55
CA ALA A 262 -19.96 5.18 -2.71
C ALA A 262 -20.37 4.59 -1.35
N THR A 263 -19.38 4.12 -0.60
CA THR A 263 -19.52 3.73 0.81
C THR A 263 -18.70 4.70 1.67
N VAL A 264 -19.27 5.20 2.77
CA VAL A 264 -18.59 6.11 3.70
C VAL A 264 -17.56 5.34 4.52
N ILE A 265 -16.30 5.78 4.50
CA ILE A 265 -15.21 5.15 5.26
C ILE A 265 -14.60 6.06 6.32
N GLY A 266 -14.88 7.37 6.26
CA GLY A 266 -14.45 8.35 7.25
C GLY A 266 -15.41 9.53 7.29
N LEU A 267 -15.59 10.10 8.47
CA LEU A 267 -16.41 11.30 8.69
C LEU A 267 -15.58 12.32 9.48
N GLY A 268 -15.55 13.55 8.99
CA GLY A 268 -15.03 14.68 9.76
C GLY A 268 -16.05 15.19 10.77
N ASP A 269 -15.59 16.06 11.67
CA ASP A 269 -16.46 16.68 12.68
C ASP A 269 -17.64 17.43 12.03
N ASN A 270 -18.74 17.61 12.76
CA ASN A 270 -19.96 18.28 12.30
C ASN A 270 -20.71 17.57 11.15
N VAL A 271 -20.47 16.28 10.92
CA VAL A 271 -21.30 15.45 10.02
C VAL A 271 -22.20 14.53 10.84
N ALA A 272 -23.50 14.82 10.89
CA ALA A 272 -24.47 14.09 11.71
C ALA A 272 -25.50 13.28 10.90
N HIS A 273 -25.66 13.57 9.61
CA HIS A 273 -26.69 12.95 8.75
C HIS A 273 -26.21 11.71 7.99
N LEU A 274 -24.93 11.33 8.14
CA LEU A 274 -24.32 10.14 7.53
C LEU A 274 -23.67 9.28 8.61
N GLN A 275 -23.52 7.99 8.33
CA GLN A 275 -22.84 7.04 9.22
C GLN A 275 -21.66 6.34 8.52
N LEU A 276 -20.70 5.86 9.31
CA LEU A 276 -19.61 5.02 8.79
C LEU A 276 -20.17 3.71 8.22
N ALA A 277 -19.60 3.24 7.10
CA ALA A 277 -20.05 2.09 6.33
C ALA A 277 -21.44 2.21 5.67
N GLU A 278 -22.02 3.41 5.67
CA GLU A 278 -23.26 3.68 4.96
C GLU A 278 -23.01 3.80 3.45
N ASP A 279 -23.91 3.24 2.64
CA ASP A 279 -23.90 3.47 1.19
C ASP A 279 -24.60 4.78 0.86
N VAL A 280 -23.92 5.62 0.09
CA VAL A 280 -24.36 6.97 -0.26
C VAL A 280 -24.32 7.20 -1.77
N PHE A 281 -25.07 8.19 -2.21
CA PHE A 281 -25.00 8.76 -3.55
C PHE A 281 -25.01 10.29 -3.48
N GLY A 282 -24.44 10.95 -4.48
CA GLY A 282 -24.38 12.41 -4.53
C GLY A 282 -23.19 12.90 -5.33
N GLU A 283 -22.71 14.10 -5.01
CA GLU A 283 -21.58 14.74 -5.69
C GLU A 283 -20.28 14.60 -4.92
N SER A 284 -19.26 14.16 -5.64
CA SER A 284 -17.90 14.01 -5.14
C SER A 284 -16.92 14.42 -6.23
N PRO A 285 -16.66 15.73 -6.41
CA PRO A 285 -15.70 16.20 -7.40
C PRO A 285 -14.34 15.49 -7.27
N GLY A 286 -13.82 14.98 -8.37
CA GLY A 286 -12.57 14.19 -8.41
C GLY A 286 -12.75 12.70 -8.07
N CYS A 287 -13.97 12.17 -8.07
CA CYS A 287 -14.27 10.78 -7.74
C CYS A 287 -13.81 9.74 -8.78
N LEU A 288 -13.09 10.12 -9.84
CA LEU A 288 -12.41 9.18 -10.74
C LEU A 288 -11.18 8.52 -10.07
N SER A 289 -11.42 7.90 -8.91
CA SER A 289 -10.45 7.35 -7.98
C SER A 289 -11.07 6.23 -7.15
N THR A 290 -10.26 5.35 -6.55
CA THR A 290 -10.73 4.29 -5.64
C THR A 290 -11.30 4.89 -4.35
N TYR A 291 -10.63 5.92 -3.83
CA TYR A 291 -11.04 6.66 -2.65
C TYR A 291 -11.07 8.16 -2.96
N ASN A 292 -12.09 8.87 -2.44
CA ASN A 292 -12.18 10.32 -2.58
C ASN A 292 -12.69 10.96 -1.28
N THR A 293 -12.38 12.23 -1.06
CA THR A 293 -12.92 13.01 0.06
C THR A 293 -13.77 14.15 -0.50
N SER A 294 -15.01 14.29 -0.03
CA SER A 294 -15.96 15.31 -0.51
C SER A 294 -16.76 15.92 0.64
N SER A 295 -17.46 17.02 0.37
CA SER A 295 -18.40 17.63 1.31
C SER A 295 -19.54 16.67 1.62
N ALA A 296 -19.76 16.38 2.90
CA ALA A 296 -20.86 15.53 3.33
C ALA A 296 -22.24 16.14 3.01
N ALA A 297 -22.33 17.46 2.87
CA ALA A 297 -23.57 18.15 2.51
C ALA A 297 -24.05 17.80 1.09
N LEU A 298 -23.15 17.36 0.21
CA LEU A 298 -23.50 16.98 -1.17
C LEU A 298 -23.85 15.49 -1.33
N LEU A 299 -23.98 14.76 -0.21
CA LEU A 299 -24.21 13.33 -0.18
C LEU A 299 -25.48 12.99 0.60
N SER A 300 -26.18 11.96 0.16
CA SER A 300 -27.34 11.38 0.84
C SER A 300 -27.28 9.85 0.82
N GLN A 301 -27.98 9.21 1.75
CA GLN A 301 -28.12 7.75 1.79
C GLN A 301 -28.63 7.21 0.45
N LYS A 302 -27.98 6.15 -0.06
CA LYS A 302 -28.37 5.45 -1.27
C LYS A 302 -29.72 4.75 -1.08
N PRO A 303 -30.66 4.80 -2.04
CA PRO A 303 -31.83 3.93 -2.02
C PRO A 303 -31.39 2.46 -1.92
N SER A 304 -31.99 1.68 -1.02
CA SER A 304 -31.61 0.28 -0.81
C SER A 304 -31.97 -0.61 -2.00
N SER A 305 -33.01 -0.23 -2.75
CA SER A 305 -33.50 -0.95 -3.93
C SER A 305 -32.65 -0.79 -5.19
N TRP A 306 -31.70 0.15 -5.19
CA TRP A 306 -30.86 0.46 -6.35
C TRP A 306 -29.39 0.11 -6.08
N THR A 307 -28.70 -0.32 -7.11
CA THR A 307 -27.24 -0.53 -7.11
C THR A 307 -26.47 0.80 -7.04
N HIS A 308 -25.16 0.76 -6.80
CA HIS A 308 -24.33 1.98 -6.85
C HIS A 308 -24.30 2.59 -8.26
N GLU A 309 -24.31 1.74 -9.29
CA GLU A 309 -24.33 2.12 -10.70
C GLU A 309 -25.62 2.85 -11.05
N GLU A 310 -26.77 2.38 -10.57
CA GLU A 310 -28.05 3.05 -10.77
C GLU A 310 -28.13 4.36 -9.97
N ALA A 311 -27.73 4.35 -8.70
CA ALA A 311 -27.81 5.52 -7.83
C ALA A 311 -26.84 6.64 -8.25
N CYS A 312 -25.65 6.33 -8.77
CA CYS A 312 -24.72 7.34 -9.30
C CYS A 312 -25.27 8.04 -10.55
N CYS A 313 -26.35 7.53 -11.15
CA CYS A 313 -27.01 8.21 -12.25
C CYS A 313 -27.83 9.42 -11.79
N MET A 314 -28.23 9.47 -10.51
CA MET A 314 -29.19 10.45 -9.97
C MET A 314 -28.69 11.90 -9.79
N PRO A 315 -27.49 12.16 -9.23
CA PRO A 315 -27.13 13.44 -8.61
C PRO A 315 -27.38 14.68 -9.50
N VAL A 316 -26.78 14.78 -10.69
CA VAL A 316 -27.02 15.96 -11.53
C VAL A 316 -28.37 15.92 -12.21
N ILE A 317 -28.65 14.83 -12.93
CA ILE A 317 -29.73 14.83 -13.93
C ILE A 317 -31.12 14.75 -13.29
N PHE A 318 -31.28 14.06 -12.16
CA PHE A 318 -32.58 13.97 -11.49
C PHE A 318 -32.86 15.23 -10.68
N VAL A 319 -31.85 15.80 -10.02
CA VAL A 319 -31.99 17.09 -9.31
C VAL A 319 -32.36 18.19 -10.30
N THR A 320 -31.72 18.21 -11.49
CA THR A 320 -32.07 19.16 -12.55
C THR A 320 -33.55 19.06 -12.95
N VAL A 321 -34.10 17.86 -13.05
CA VAL A 321 -35.52 17.65 -13.42
C VAL A 321 -36.47 18.03 -12.29
N GLU A 322 -36.16 17.69 -11.03
CA GLU A 322 -36.96 18.10 -9.87
C GLU A 322 -37.01 19.62 -9.74
N GLU A 323 -35.87 20.30 -9.89
CA GLU A 323 -35.82 21.76 -9.87
C GLU A 323 -36.58 22.35 -11.07
N ALA A 324 -36.33 21.85 -12.28
CA ALA A 324 -36.95 22.36 -13.50
C ALA A 324 -38.46 22.19 -13.55
N LEU A 325 -38.93 20.95 -13.43
CA LEU A 325 -40.32 20.59 -13.68
C LEU A 325 -41.14 20.55 -12.39
N GLY A 326 -40.52 20.25 -11.25
CA GLY A 326 -41.19 20.20 -9.96
C GLY A 326 -41.35 21.58 -9.33
N ASP A 327 -40.24 22.28 -9.12
CA ASP A 327 -40.25 23.49 -8.29
C ASP A 327 -40.44 24.77 -9.12
N LEU A 328 -39.73 24.92 -10.26
CA LEU A 328 -39.77 26.12 -11.09
C LEU A 328 -41.00 26.14 -12.02
N ALA A 329 -41.13 25.16 -12.92
CA ALA A 329 -42.24 25.11 -13.86
C ALA A 329 -43.55 24.59 -13.24
N GLN A 330 -43.46 23.86 -12.11
CA GLN A 330 -44.59 23.25 -11.41
C GLN A 330 -45.55 22.51 -12.36
N LEU A 331 -44.99 21.60 -13.15
CA LEU A 331 -45.70 20.88 -14.22
C LEU A 331 -46.93 20.17 -13.65
N LYS A 332 -48.08 20.32 -14.31
CA LYS A 332 -49.37 19.77 -13.87
C LYS A 332 -49.89 18.70 -14.82
N LYS A 333 -50.77 17.85 -14.29
CA LYS A 333 -51.50 16.85 -15.06
C LYS A 333 -52.24 17.51 -16.22
N GLY A 334 -52.08 16.97 -17.43
CA GLY A 334 -52.71 17.47 -18.65
C GLY A 334 -51.99 18.63 -19.35
N GLU A 335 -50.96 19.22 -18.74
CA GLU A 335 -50.12 20.21 -19.42
C GLU A 335 -49.23 19.55 -20.49
N ARG A 336 -48.88 20.31 -21.52
CA ARG A 336 -47.99 19.87 -22.60
C ARG A 336 -46.58 20.37 -22.34
N VAL A 337 -45.61 19.47 -22.33
CA VAL A 337 -44.19 19.79 -22.11
C VAL A 337 -43.36 19.43 -23.34
N LEU A 338 -42.54 20.38 -23.80
CA LEU A 338 -41.54 20.16 -24.84
C LEU A 338 -40.16 19.91 -24.19
N ILE A 339 -39.58 18.73 -24.46
CA ILE A 339 -38.30 18.29 -23.91
C ILE A 339 -37.27 18.20 -25.04
N HIS A 340 -36.24 19.04 -25.00
CA HIS A 340 -35.16 18.98 -25.97
C HIS A 340 -34.10 17.92 -25.65
N ALA A 341 -33.50 17.34 -26.70
CA ALA A 341 -32.50 16.26 -26.59
C ALA A 341 -32.95 15.09 -25.70
N ALA A 342 -34.20 14.65 -25.89
CA ALA A 342 -34.93 13.81 -24.95
C ALA A 342 -34.31 12.41 -24.72
N ALA A 343 -33.49 11.91 -25.63
CA ALA A 343 -32.77 10.64 -25.48
C ALA A 343 -31.50 10.72 -24.61
N GLY A 344 -31.11 11.91 -24.16
CA GLY A 344 -30.03 12.12 -23.19
C GLY A 344 -30.49 11.91 -21.74
N GLY A 345 -29.55 11.90 -20.78
CA GLY A 345 -29.83 11.61 -19.37
C GLY A 345 -30.97 12.46 -18.76
N VAL A 346 -30.86 13.80 -18.84
CA VAL A 346 -31.91 14.71 -18.34
C VAL A 346 -33.24 14.50 -19.07
N GLY A 347 -33.20 14.31 -20.38
CA GLY A 347 -34.40 14.10 -21.20
C GLY A 347 -35.19 12.85 -20.80
N LEU A 348 -34.50 11.73 -20.55
CA LEU A 348 -35.14 10.49 -20.12
C LEU A 348 -35.79 10.61 -18.75
N VAL A 349 -35.15 11.32 -17.82
CA VAL A 349 -35.71 11.57 -16.49
C VAL A 349 -36.89 12.55 -16.57
N ALA A 350 -36.80 13.58 -17.42
CA ALA A 350 -37.90 14.52 -17.65
C ALA A 350 -39.13 13.85 -18.27
N ILE A 351 -38.95 12.89 -19.19
CA ILE A 351 -40.05 12.06 -19.72
C ILE A 351 -40.70 11.25 -18.60
N GLN A 352 -39.91 10.58 -17.77
CA GLN A 352 -40.44 9.82 -16.64
C GLN A 352 -41.22 10.71 -15.67
N TYR A 353 -40.69 11.88 -15.35
CA TYR A 353 -41.35 12.86 -14.48
C TYR A 353 -42.68 13.35 -15.08
N ALA A 354 -42.67 13.74 -16.36
CA ALA A 354 -43.86 14.18 -17.07
C ALA A 354 -44.94 13.09 -17.12
N GLN A 355 -44.55 11.84 -17.40
CA GLN A 355 -45.46 10.69 -17.38
C GLN A 355 -46.03 10.42 -15.99
N PHE A 356 -45.21 10.54 -14.94
CA PHE A 356 -45.63 10.38 -13.55
C PHE A 356 -46.67 11.45 -13.16
N VAL A 357 -46.46 12.71 -13.57
CA VAL A 357 -47.41 13.81 -13.37
C VAL A 357 -48.68 13.63 -14.22
N GLY A 358 -48.58 12.96 -15.37
CA GLY A 358 -49.65 12.84 -16.36
C GLY A 358 -49.70 14.02 -17.33
N ALA A 359 -48.55 14.62 -17.63
CA ALA A 359 -48.35 15.62 -18.66
C ALA A 359 -48.14 14.97 -20.04
N GLU A 360 -48.51 15.68 -21.11
CA GLU A 360 -48.33 15.21 -22.49
C GLU A 360 -46.95 15.65 -23.01
N VAL A 361 -46.17 14.69 -23.50
CA VAL A 361 -44.75 14.91 -23.86
C VAL A 361 -44.57 15.13 -25.35
N TYR A 362 -43.92 16.23 -25.70
CA TYR A 362 -43.33 16.53 -26.99
C TYR A 362 -41.81 16.46 -26.85
N ALA A 363 -41.11 15.84 -27.79
CA ALA A 363 -39.69 15.58 -27.67
C ALA A 363 -38.92 15.90 -28.94
N THR A 364 -37.65 16.27 -28.78
CA THR A 364 -36.68 16.29 -29.89
C THR A 364 -35.55 15.30 -29.66
N ALA A 365 -35.12 14.62 -30.72
CA ALA A 365 -34.02 13.67 -30.69
C ALA A 365 -33.19 13.73 -31.98
N GLY A 366 -31.99 13.13 -31.93
CA GLY A 366 -31.03 13.15 -33.04
C GLY A 366 -31.37 12.13 -34.12
N ALA A 367 -30.60 11.04 -34.16
CA ALA A 367 -30.78 9.93 -35.10
C ALA A 367 -32.12 9.17 -34.91
N GLU A 368 -32.61 8.51 -35.96
CA GLU A 368 -33.90 7.80 -35.95
C GLU A 368 -33.95 6.66 -34.93
N GLU A 369 -32.84 5.97 -34.67
CA GLU A 369 -32.73 4.94 -33.60
C GLU A 369 -33.14 5.50 -32.22
N LYS A 370 -32.84 6.78 -31.96
CA LYS A 370 -33.25 7.46 -30.72
C LYS A 370 -34.73 7.82 -30.74
N HIS A 371 -35.32 8.06 -31.92
CA HIS A 371 -36.77 8.28 -32.05
C HIS A 371 -37.52 6.98 -31.73
N GLU A 372 -37.10 5.85 -32.30
CA GLU A 372 -37.68 4.53 -32.01
C GLU A 372 -37.62 4.19 -30.52
N PHE A 373 -36.47 4.45 -29.87
CA PHE A 373 -36.32 4.28 -28.43
C PHE A 373 -37.33 5.12 -27.64
N LEU A 374 -37.49 6.41 -27.98
CA LEU A 374 -38.44 7.30 -27.31
C LEU A 374 -39.91 6.90 -27.56
N ARG A 375 -40.25 6.39 -28.75
CA ARG A 375 -41.58 5.81 -29.03
C ARG A 375 -41.85 4.61 -28.13
N GLY A 376 -40.84 3.77 -27.91
CA GLY A 376 -40.91 2.64 -26.97
C GLY A 376 -41.16 3.06 -25.51
N LEU A 377 -40.77 4.28 -25.12
CA LEU A 377 -41.10 4.87 -23.82
C LEU A 377 -42.49 5.50 -23.77
N GLY A 378 -43.25 5.48 -24.87
CA GLY A 378 -44.60 6.05 -24.97
C GLY A 378 -44.65 7.53 -25.38
N VAL A 379 -43.54 8.09 -25.86
CA VAL A 379 -43.53 9.45 -26.42
C VAL A 379 -44.08 9.43 -27.84
N LYS A 380 -45.17 10.17 -28.08
CA LYS A 380 -45.86 10.17 -29.37
C LYS A 380 -45.28 11.17 -30.37
N TYR A 381 -45.03 12.39 -29.92
CA TYR A 381 -44.61 13.50 -30.79
C TYR A 381 -43.11 13.69 -30.68
N ILE A 382 -42.39 13.25 -31.70
CA ILE A 382 -40.93 13.29 -31.75
C ILE A 382 -40.50 13.92 -33.07
N THR A 383 -39.59 14.88 -33.00
CA THR A 383 -38.99 15.52 -34.18
C THR A 383 -37.48 15.74 -34.00
N SER A 384 -36.84 16.34 -35.00
CA SER A 384 -35.40 16.55 -35.05
C SER A 384 -34.91 17.53 -33.99
N SER A 385 -33.77 17.21 -33.38
CA SER A 385 -32.95 18.13 -32.55
C SER A 385 -31.78 18.76 -33.32
N ARG A 386 -31.65 18.44 -34.62
CA ARG A 386 -30.53 18.86 -35.49
C ARG A 386 -30.96 19.71 -36.69
N ASN A 387 -32.27 19.93 -36.87
CA ASN A 387 -32.84 20.65 -38.01
C ASN A 387 -34.06 21.43 -37.51
N GLY A 388 -33.88 22.73 -37.29
CA GLY A 388 -34.87 23.65 -36.74
C GLY A 388 -36.08 23.83 -37.66
N SER A 389 -35.89 23.84 -38.98
CA SER A 389 -36.99 23.96 -39.94
C SER A 389 -37.90 22.74 -39.93
N LYS A 390 -37.31 21.53 -39.90
CA LYS A 390 -38.08 20.28 -39.75
C LYS A 390 -38.80 20.23 -38.39
N PHE A 391 -38.13 20.66 -37.32
CA PHE A 391 -38.73 20.78 -35.99
C PHE A 391 -39.99 21.65 -36.03
N GLU A 392 -39.92 22.84 -36.63
CA GLU A 392 -41.04 23.77 -36.70
C GLU A 392 -42.21 23.22 -37.53
N GLU A 393 -41.92 22.59 -38.68
CA GLU A 393 -42.91 21.96 -39.54
C GLU A 393 -43.63 20.81 -38.82
N ASP A 394 -42.87 19.89 -38.23
CA ASP A 394 -43.42 18.74 -37.50
C ASP A 394 -44.24 19.20 -36.28
N MET A 395 -43.77 20.20 -35.53
CA MET A 395 -44.49 20.71 -34.36
C MET A 395 -45.82 21.36 -34.77
N LYS A 396 -45.86 22.15 -35.86
CA LYS A 396 -47.12 22.69 -36.39
C LYS A 396 -48.09 21.58 -36.78
N ARG A 397 -47.61 20.52 -37.43
CA ARG A 397 -48.41 19.34 -37.78
C ARG A 397 -48.96 18.66 -36.51
N PHE A 398 -48.11 18.36 -35.52
CA PHE A 398 -48.53 17.70 -34.29
C PHE A 398 -49.59 18.51 -33.53
N MET A 399 -49.43 19.84 -33.47
CA MET A 399 -50.41 20.72 -32.82
C MET A 399 -51.76 20.70 -33.53
N GLN A 400 -51.77 20.74 -34.86
CA GLN A 400 -53.00 20.67 -35.67
C GLN A 400 -53.72 19.32 -35.51
N GLU A 401 -52.99 18.21 -35.56
CA GLU A 401 -53.56 16.86 -35.41
C GLU A 401 -54.26 16.64 -34.07
N GLN A 402 -53.83 17.34 -33.01
CA GLN A 402 -54.38 17.23 -31.66
C GLN A 402 -55.37 18.35 -31.29
N GLY A 403 -55.61 19.31 -32.19
CA GLY A 403 -56.35 20.53 -31.82
C GLY A 403 -55.70 21.29 -30.66
N ALA A 404 -54.38 21.23 -30.56
CA ALA A 404 -53.60 21.86 -29.52
C ALA A 404 -53.28 23.31 -29.86
N ASP A 405 -53.46 24.19 -28.90
CA ASP A 405 -53.28 25.65 -28.96
C ASP A 405 -51.87 26.12 -28.56
N GLY A 406 -50.95 25.21 -28.24
CA GLY A 406 -49.56 25.49 -27.88
C GLY A 406 -48.99 24.59 -26.80
N ILE A 407 -47.75 24.87 -26.38
CA ILE A 407 -46.98 24.21 -25.31
C ILE A 407 -47.08 25.03 -24.01
N ASP A 408 -47.19 24.34 -22.87
CA ASP A 408 -47.30 24.99 -21.56
C ASP A 408 -45.91 25.18 -20.91
N VAL A 409 -45.01 24.21 -21.08
CA VAL A 409 -43.66 24.20 -20.50
C VAL A 409 -42.62 23.77 -21.55
N VAL A 410 -41.49 24.48 -21.64
CA VAL A 410 -40.33 24.07 -22.44
C VAL A 410 -39.15 23.80 -21.50
N LEU A 411 -38.53 22.62 -21.63
CA LEU A 411 -37.24 22.29 -21.04
C LEU A 411 -36.18 22.28 -22.15
N ASN A 412 -35.41 23.37 -22.23
CA ASN A 412 -34.48 23.61 -23.33
C ASN A 412 -33.02 23.30 -22.98
N SER A 413 -32.32 22.72 -23.96
CA SER A 413 -30.86 22.51 -23.94
C SER A 413 -30.18 22.87 -25.27
N LEU A 414 -30.91 23.39 -26.25
CA LEU A 414 -30.42 23.64 -27.61
C LEU A 414 -30.43 25.14 -27.90
N SER A 415 -29.38 25.61 -28.57
CA SER A 415 -29.23 27.03 -28.96
C SER A 415 -28.83 27.24 -30.41
N HIS A 416 -28.37 26.19 -31.12
CA HIS A 416 -28.11 26.26 -32.56
C HIS A 416 -29.41 26.39 -33.36
N ASP A 417 -29.32 26.80 -34.62
CA ASP A 417 -30.45 26.84 -35.59
C ASP A 417 -31.75 27.48 -35.04
N ASP A 418 -31.58 28.45 -34.13
CA ASP A 418 -32.64 29.20 -33.45
C ASP A 418 -33.67 28.33 -32.70
N TYR A 419 -33.25 27.22 -32.09
CA TYR A 419 -34.17 26.38 -31.29
C TYR A 419 -34.83 27.15 -30.13
N ILE A 420 -34.19 28.19 -29.58
CA ILE A 420 -34.78 29.03 -28.53
C ILE A 420 -35.95 29.83 -29.08
N GLY A 421 -35.77 30.59 -30.16
CA GLY A 421 -36.83 31.39 -30.78
C GLY A 421 -37.98 30.54 -31.30
N ARG A 422 -37.66 29.43 -31.97
CA ARG A 422 -38.67 28.48 -32.49
C ARG A 422 -39.49 27.84 -31.37
N SER A 423 -38.88 27.50 -30.24
CA SER A 423 -39.60 26.91 -29.09
C SER A 423 -40.41 27.95 -28.31
N LEU A 424 -39.89 29.17 -28.20
CA LEU A 424 -40.60 30.29 -27.60
C LEU A 424 -41.89 30.65 -28.37
N ALA A 425 -41.88 30.54 -29.70
CA ALA A 425 -43.05 30.76 -30.54
C ALA A 425 -44.18 29.73 -30.30
N LEU A 426 -43.86 28.55 -29.75
CA LEU A 426 -44.83 27.49 -29.46
C LEU A 426 -45.47 27.63 -28.07
N LEU A 427 -44.94 28.48 -27.19
CA LEU A 427 -45.44 28.64 -25.83
C LEU A 427 -46.76 29.41 -25.80
N LYS A 428 -47.73 28.90 -25.03
CA LYS A 428 -48.99 29.59 -24.72
C LYS A 428 -48.77 30.88 -23.93
N PRO A 429 -49.76 31.79 -23.87
CA PRO A 429 -49.73 32.92 -22.96
C PRO A 429 -49.48 32.47 -21.51
N GLY A 430 -48.49 33.06 -20.83
CA GLY A 430 -48.11 32.64 -19.47
C GLY A 430 -47.29 31.34 -19.40
N GLY A 431 -46.75 30.88 -20.52
CA GLY A 431 -45.91 29.68 -20.61
C GLY A 431 -44.64 29.77 -19.77
N ARG A 432 -44.02 28.62 -19.48
CA ARG A 432 -42.78 28.53 -18.70
C ARG A 432 -41.65 27.96 -19.55
N PHE A 433 -40.53 28.64 -19.57
CA PHE A 433 -39.34 28.26 -20.33
C PHE A 433 -38.17 28.06 -19.35
N VAL A 434 -37.72 26.82 -19.22
CA VAL A 434 -36.61 26.45 -18.34
C VAL A 434 -35.39 26.11 -19.18
N GLU A 435 -34.31 26.86 -19.00
CA GLU A 435 -33.05 26.70 -19.73
C GLU A 435 -32.01 25.95 -18.91
N ILE A 436 -31.49 24.84 -19.46
CA ILE A 436 -30.37 24.07 -18.89
C ILE A 436 -29.09 24.19 -19.73
N GLY A 437 -29.15 24.83 -20.90
CA GLY A 437 -27.98 25.14 -21.72
C GLY A 437 -27.07 26.18 -21.07
N LYS A 438 -25.78 26.17 -21.45
CA LYS A 438 -24.78 27.16 -21.00
C LYS A 438 -24.18 28.02 -22.12
N ARG A 439 -24.37 27.64 -23.39
CA ARG A 439 -23.74 28.31 -24.55
C ARG A 439 -24.82 28.84 -25.49
N GLY A 440 -24.69 30.11 -25.91
CA GLY A 440 -25.63 30.73 -26.84
C GLY A 440 -27.05 30.87 -26.28
N ILE A 441 -27.20 30.87 -24.95
CA ILE A 441 -28.50 31.05 -24.28
C ILE A 441 -28.90 32.52 -24.25
N TRP A 442 -30.20 32.78 -24.13
CA TRP A 442 -30.72 34.13 -24.00
C TRP A 442 -30.56 34.66 -22.57
N SER A 443 -30.45 35.98 -22.44
CA SER A 443 -30.57 36.68 -21.15
C SER A 443 -32.04 36.84 -20.77
N HIS A 444 -32.30 37.06 -19.47
CA HIS A 444 -33.67 37.39 -19.00
C HIS A 444 -34.24 38.61 -19.73
N GLN A 445 -33.41 39.61 -20.04
CA GLN A 445 -33.84 40.79 -20.79
C GLN A 445 -34.28 40.44 -22.21
N GLN A 446 -33.48 39.66 -22.95
CA GLN A 446 -33.84 39.23 -24.31
C GLN A 446 -35.14 38.44 -24.33
N MET A 447 -35.36 37.56 -23.34
CA MET A 447 -36.60 36.80 -23.24
C MET A 447 -37.79 37.72 -22.90
N PHE A 448 -37.62 38.65 -21.96
CA PHE A 448 -38.64 39.62 -21.60
C PHE A 448 -39.03 40.54 -22.77
N ASP A 449 -38.05 41.00 -23.55
CA ASP A 449 -38.30 41.84 -24.73
C ASP A 449 -39.10 41.09 -25.81
N ALA A 450 -38.88 39.78 -25.96
CA ALA A 450 -39.57 38.94 -26.94
C ALA A 450 -40.95 38.44 -26.46
N ARG A 451 -41.07 38.02 -25.20
CA ARG A 451 -42.25 37.43 -24.58
C ARG A 451 -42.31 37.80 -23.08
N PRO A 452 -42.82 39.00 -22.73
CA PRO A 452 -42.84 39.46 -21.35
C PRO A 452 -43.81 38.67 -20.46
N ASP A 453 -44.71 37.89 -21.05
CA ASP A 453 -45.65 37.02 -20.37
C ASP A 453 -45.07 35.64 -20.00
N VAL A 454 -43.90 35.28 -20.53
CA VAL A 454 -43.26 33.98 -20.29
C VAL A 454 -42.36 34.02 -19.07
N MET A 455 -42.52 33.06 -18.16
CA MET A 455 -41.55 32.82 -17.09
C MET A 455 -40.30 32.17 -17.69
N TYR A 456 -39.15 32.79 -17.51
CA TYR A 456 -37.87 32.27 -17.97
C TYR A 456 -36.89 32.15 -16.83
N GLU A 457 -36.40 30.93 -16.61
CA GLU A 457 -35.40 30.67 -15.58
C GLU A 457 -34.27 29.78 -16.12
N LYS A 458 -33.08 30.01 -15.58
CA LYS A 458 -31.86 29.27 -15.95
C LYS A 458 -31.44 28.40 -14.77
N ILE A 459 -31.22 27.11 -15.02
CA ILE A 459 -30.76 26.19 -13.99
C ILE A 459 -29.25 26.07 -14.00
N ALA A 460 -28.65 26.24 -12.83
CA ALA A 460 -27.23 26.08 -12.59
C ALA A 460 -27.01 25.25 -11.32
N ALA A 461 -27.15 23.93 -11.43
CA ALA A 461 -26.99 23.01 -10.32
C ALA A 461 -25.60 23.15 -9.63
N ASP A 462 -24.55 23.50 -10.39
CA ASP A 462 -23.22 23.79 -9.86
C ASP A 462 -23.20 24.99 -8.92
N THR A 463 -23.96 26.06 -9.23
CA THR A 463 -24.09 27.22 -8.34
C THR A 463 -24.88 26.86 -7.08
N MET A 464 -25.90 26.02 -7.19
CA MET A 464 -26.66 25.53 -6.04
C MET A 464 -25.79 24.67 -5.12
N MET A 465 -24.96 23.78 -5.64
CA MET A 465 -24.04 22.97 -4.84
C MET A 465 -23.04 23.83 -4.06
N GLU A 466 -22.56 24.93 -4.66
CA GLU A 466 -21.60 25.84 -4.05
C GLU A 466 -22.24 26.74 -2.99
N LYS A 467 -23.38 27.36 -3.30
CA LYS A 467 -24.00 28.41 -2.47
C LYS A 467 -25.07 27.90 -1.53
N GLU A 468 -25.76 26.83 -1.90
CA GLU A 468 -26.91 26.28 -1.17
C GLU A 468 -26.83 24.75 -1.05
N PRO A 469 -25.73 24.18 -0.52
CA PRO A 469 -25.55 22.72 -0.47
C PRO A 469 -26.65 22.00 0.33
N TRP A 470 -27.27 22.68 1.31
CA TRP A 470 -28.42 22.15 2.05
C TRP A 470 -29.65 21.94 1.14
N ARG A 471 -29.87 22.84 0.18
CA ARG A 471 -30.97 22.78 -0.79
C ARG A 471 -30.73 21.64 -1.78
N TYR A 472 -29.48 21.49 -2.25
CA TYR A 472 -29.07 20.34 -3.05
C TYR A 472 -29.31 19.02 -2.31
N ASN A 473 -28.89 18.93 -1.04
CA ASN A 473 -29.12 17.75 -0.20
C ASN A 473 -30.61 17.40 -0.05
N ALA A 474 -31.47 18.42 0.08
CA ALA A 474 -32.92 18.23 0.17
C ALA A 474 -33.50 17.56 -1.09
N TYR A 475 -32.99 17.91 -2.28
CA TYR A 475 -33.38 17.20 -3.51
C TYR A 475 -32.91 15.75 -3.50
N LEU A 476 -31.67 15.45 -3.09
CA LEU A 476 -31.19 14.06 -3.00
C LEU A 476 -32.09 13.20 -2.08
N LYS A 477 -32.49 13.75 -0.92
CA LYS A 477 -33.40 13.07 0.01
C LYS A 477 -34.79 12.83 -0.61
N ARG A 478 -35.36 13.85 -1.26
CA ARG A 478 -36.65 13.73 -1.97
C ARG A 478 -36.58 12.66 -3.07
N LEU A 479 -35.48 12.61 -3.82
CA LEU A 479 -35.29 11.62 -4.88
C LEU A 479 -35.22 10.20 -4.32
N LYS A 480 -34.51 9.99 -3.21
CA LYS A 480 -34.50 8.71 -2.50
C LYS A 480 -35.92 8.29 -2.10
N GLU A 481 -36.70 9.20 -1.50
CA GLU A 481 -38.09 8.93 -1.10
C GLU A 481 -38.97 8.51 -2.29
N ARG A 482 -38.82 9.17 -3.45
CA ARG A 482 -39.54 8.79 -4.67
C ARG A 482 -39.13 7.42 -5.21
N VAL A 483 -37.86 7.06 -5.11
CA VAL A 483 -37.38 5.71 -5.45
C VAL A 483 -38.00 4.67 -4.51
N ASP A 484 -38.02 4.94 -3.21
CA ASP A 484 -38.60 4.05 -2.20
C ASP A 484 -40.12 3.85 -2.44
N GLN A 485 -40.81 4.90 -2.93
CA GLN A 485 -42.21 4.86 -3.35
C GLN A 485 -42.44 4.27 -4.75
N LYS A 486 -41.38 3.83 -5.45
CA LYS A 486 -41.41 3.32 -6.84
C LYS A 486 -41.93 4.32 -7.88
N ALA A 487 -41.85 5.62 -7.58
CA ALA A 487 -42.21 6.70 -8.51
C ALA A 487 -41.10 6.97 -9.54
N LEU A 488 -39.87 6.56 -9.26
CA LEU A 488 -38.73 6.65 -10.16
C LEU A 488 -38.18 5.26 -10.47
N ARG A 489 -37.67 5.09 -11.69
CA ARG A 489 -37.01 3.86 -12.16
C ARG A 489 -35.61 4.19 -12.69
N PRO A 490 -34.66 3.24 -12.62
CA PRO A 490 -33.34 3.43 -13.21
C PRO A 490 -33.42 3.78 -14.70
N ILE A 491 -32.46 4.58 -15.16
CA ILE A 491 -32.29 4.90 -16.59
C ILE A 491 -31.28 3.95 -17.24
N ASN A 492 -31.31 3.86 -18.56
CA ASN A 492 -30.30 3.11 -19.32
C ASN A 492 -28.88 3.61 -18.98
N MET A 493 -27.97 2.66 -18.79
CA MET A 493 -26.57 2.93 -18.48
C MET A 493 -25.65 2.06 -19.34
N HIS A 494 -24.56 2.67 -19.80
CA HIS A 494 -23.44 1.96 -20.41
C HIS A 494 -22.32 1.84 -19.37
N ILE A 495 -22.07 0.62 -18.89
CA ILE A 495 -21.12 0.36 -17.80
C ILE A 495 -19.75 -0.03 -18.37
N PHE A 496 -18.72 0.65 -17.86
CA PHE A 496 -17.32 0.28 -18.02
C PHE A 496 -16.79 -0.16 -16.66
N GLU A 497 -16.55 -1.46 -16.49
CA GLU A 497 -15.96 -1.98 -15.26
C GLU A 497 -14.46 -1.67 -15.19
N GLY A 498 -14.03 -1.09 -14.06
CA GLY A 498 -12.64 -0.76 -13.78
C GLY A 498 -12.24 0.67 -14.18
N MET A 499 -11.49 1.33 -13.30
CA MET A 499 -11.02 2.71 -13.48
C MET A 499 -10.07 2.85 -14.67
N GLU A 500 -9.36 1.76 -15.01
CA GLU A 500 -8.50 1.63 -16.17
C GLU A 500 -9.24 1.82 -17.51
N ARG A 501 -10.56 1.57 -17.55
CA ARG A 501 -11.40 1.80 -18.72
C ARG A 501 -11.96 3.22 -18.80
N GLY A 502 -11.62 4.10 -17.86
CA GLY A 502 -12.15 5.46 -17.79
C GLY A 502 -11.90 6.30 -19.06
N VAL A 503 -10.76 6.12 -19.74
CA VAL A 503 -10.49 6.78 -21.02
C VAL A 503 -11.46 6.32 -22.11
N GLN A 504 -11.73 5.00 -22.18
CA GLN A 504 -12.68 4.44 -23.13
C GLN A 504 -14.10 4.95 -22.85
N ALA A 505 -14.48 5.06 -21.58
CA ALA A 505 -15.77 5.58 -21.16
C ALA A 505 -15.96 7.06 -21.59
N LEU A 506 -14.96 7.92 -21.36
CA LEU A 506 -15.00 9.32 -21.78
C LEU A 506 -15.01 9.49 -23.30
N GLN A 507 -14.26 8.66 -24.05
CA GLN A 507 -14.28 8.66 -25.51
C GLN A 507 -15.64 8.19 -26.05
N PHE A 508 -16.26 7.20 -25.40
CA PHE A 508 -17.60 6.74 -25.75
C PHE A 508 -18.62 7.87 -25.55
N LEU A 509 -18.55 8.58 -24.42
CA LEU A 509 -19.40 9.73 -24.13
C LEU A 509 -19.19 10.89 -25.11
N GLN A 510 -17.94 11.18 -25.50
CA GLN A 510 -17.59 12.23 -26.46
C GLN A 510 -18.29 12.06 -27.82
N ARG A 511 -18.50 10.81 -28.27
CA ARG A 511 -19.16 10.51 -29.56
C ARG A 511 -20.67 10.77 -29.56
N ALA A 512 -21.27 11.02 -28.39
CA ALA A 512 -22.71 11.28 -28.22
C ALA A 512 -23.65 10.17 -28.76
N ASN A 513 -23.13 8.95 -28.88
CA ASN A 513 -23.89 7.78 -29.33
C ASN A 513 -24.65 7.08 -28.20
N ASN A 514 -24.42 7.45 -26.94
CA ASN A 514 -25.09 6.84 -25.80
C ASN A 514 -26.58 7.19 -25.73
N ILE A 515 -27.35 6.24 -25.20
CA ILE A 515 -28.71 6.44 -24.70
C ILE A 515 -28.63 6.31 -23.17
N GLY A 516 -29.08 7.33 -22.44
CA GLY A 516 -28.91 7.40 -21.00
C GLY A 516 -27.51 7.80 -20.54
N LYS A 517 -27.00 7.21 -19.44
CA LYS A 517 -25.74 7.63 -18.79
C LYS A 517 -24.58 6.67 -19.08
N VAL A 518 -23.36 7.17 -18.97
CA VAL A 518 -22.14 6.35 -19.03
C VAL A 518 -21.60 6.23 -17.61
N VAL A 519 -21.30 5.01 -17.17
CA VAL A 519 -20.91 4.73 -15.78
C VAL A 519 -19.58 3.99 -15.77
N ILE A 520 -18.67 4.40 -14.88
CA ILE A 520 -17.49 3.63 -14.53
C ILE A 520 -17.79 2.90 -13.22
N SER A 521 -17.78 1.57 -13.23
CA SER A 521 -18.07 0.74 -12.05
C SER A 521 -16.77 0.22 -11.42
N SER A 522 -16.73 0.23 -10.08
CA SER A 522 -15.73 -0.41 -9.22
C SER A 522 -16.47 -1.27 -8.20
N PRO A 523 -17.01 -2.44 -8.63
CA PRO A 523 -17.89 -3.24 -7.79
C PRO A 523 -17.13 -3.80 -6.58
N SER A 524 -17.89 -4.22 -5.56
CA SER A 524 -17.33 -4.93 -4.41
C SER A 524 -16.62 -6.22 -4.86
N ARG A 525 -15.49 -6.50 -4.21
CA ARG A 525 -14.68 -7.71 -4.44
C ARG A 525 -15.19 -8.93 -3.66
N LEU A 526 -16.23 -8.77 -2.83
CA LEU A 526 -16.89 -9.86 -2.09
C LEU A 526 -17.88 -10.67 -2.94
N GLN A 527 -18.13 -10.26 -4.18
CA GLN A 527 -18.95 -10.99 -5.18
C GLN A 527 -20.34 -11.38 -4.66
N CYS A 528 -21.19 -10.37 -4.40
CA CYS A 528 -22.63 -10.52 -4.13
C CYS A 528 -23.00 -11.57 -3.06
N SER A 529 -22.28 -11.64 -1.93
CA SER A 529 -22.78 -12.38 -0.76
C SER A 529 -23.59 -11.45 0.14
N GLU A 530 -24.91 -11.68 0.20
CA GLU A 530 -25.79 -11.04 1.20
C GLU A 530 -25.53 -11.58 2.62
N GLY A 531 -24.86 -12.74 2.74
CA GLY A 531 -24.50 -13.35 4.02
C GLY A 531 -23.33 -12.66 4.73
N TRP A 532 -23.30 -12.75 6.05
CA TRP A 532 -22.26 -12.17 6.88
C TRP A 532 -20.98 -13.02 6.85
N PRO A 533 -19.83 -12.44 6.48
CA PRO A 533 -18.56 -13.15 6.57
C PRO A 533 -18.24 -13.57 8.01
N LEU A 534 -17.77 -14.81 8.17
CA LEU A 534 -17.26 -15.32 9.44
C LEU A 534 -15.74 -15.22 9.46
N LEU A 535 -15.20 -14.60 10.51
CA LEU A 535 -13.77 -14.45 10.73
C LEU A 535 -13.37 -15.29 11.95
N SER A 536 -12.67 -16.41 11.70
CA SER A 536 -12.04 -17.18 12.77
C SER A 536 -10.80 -16.43 13.27
N GLY A 537 -10.69 -16.21 14.58
CA GLY A 537 -9.68 -15.28 15.10
C GLY A 537 -9.95 -13.83 14.72
N GLY A 538 -11.20 -13.45 14.45
CA GLY A 538 -11.62 -12.13 13.95
C GLY A 538 -11.31 -10.96 14.89
N LEU A 539 -11.05 -11.23 16.18
CA LEU A 539 -10.62 -10.22 17.16
C LEU A 539 -9.09 -10.13 17.32
N GLY A 540 -8.32 -10.96 16.61
CA GLY A 540 -6.87 -10.79 16.50
C GLY A 540 -6.50 -9.61 15.61
N ALA A 541 -5.24 -9.19 15.61
CA ALA A 541 -4.80 -7.99 14.90
C ALA A 541 -5.13 -8.04 13.39
N LEU A 542 -4.77 -9.14 12.70
CA LEU A 542 -5.15 -9.36 11.30
C LEU A 542 -6.66 -9.57 11.12
N GLY A 543 -7.35 -10.11 12.12
CA GLY A 543 -8.80 -10.31 12.10
C GLY A 543 -9.55 -8.99 12.02
N VAL A 544 -9.16 -8.02 12.84
CA VAL A 544 -9.75 -6.67 12.86
C VAL A 544 -9.46 -5.92 11.58
N VAL A 545 -8.21 -5.96 11.08
CA VAL A 545 -7.83 -5.36 9.80
C VAL A 545 -8.60 -5.98 8.63
N THR A 546 -8.78 -7.30 8.63
CA THR A 546 -9.59 -8.00 7.63
C THR A 546 -11.06 -7.60 7.73
N GLY A 547 -11.63 -7.53 8.94
CA GLY A 547 -13.01 -7.07 9.16
C GLY A 547 -13.25 -5.67 8.59
N LEU A 548 -12.33 -4.74 8.82
CA LEU A 548 -12.39 -3.39 8.26
C LEU A 548 -12.41 -3.40 6.72
N PHE A 549 -11.56 -4.21 6.08
CA PHE A 549 -11.60 -4.39 4.63
C PHE A 549 -12.94 -4.94 4.13
N LEU A 550 -13.51 -5.94 4.82
CA LEU A 550 -14.80 -6.53 4.41
C LEU A 550 -15.93 -5.50 4.50
N VAL A 551 -15.94 -4.68 5.54
CA VAL A 551 -16.89 -3.58 5.70
C VAL A 551 -16.69 -2.52 4.61
N GLU A 552 -15.45 -2.13 4.33
CA GLU A 552 -15.14 -1.23 3.21
C GLU A 552 -15.68 -1.81 1.90
N GLU A 553 -15.50 -3.11 1.67
CA GLU A 553 -16.04 -3.89 0.54
C GLU A 553 -17.55 -4.18 0.62
N GLY A 554 -18.28 -3.56 1.55
CA GLY A 554 -19.74 -3.52 1.56
C GLY A 554 -20.42 -4.59 2.41
N ALA A 555 -19.68 -5.34 3.23
CA ALA A 555 -20.29 -6.29 4.17
C ALA A 555 -21.24 -5.55 5.13
N LYS A 556 -22.49 -6.04 5.25
CA LYS A 556 -23.52 -5.44 6.12
C LYS A 556 -23.57 -6.04 7.52
N GLY A 557 -22.92 -7.17 7.72
CA GLY A 557 -22.66 -7.73 9.04
C GLY A 557 -21.42 -8.62 9.04
N LEU A 558 -20.84 -8.81 10.22
CA LEU A 558 -19.65 -9.65 10.43
C LEU A 558 -19.87 -10.59 11.62
N VAL A 559 -19.39 -11.83 11.50
CA VAL A 559 -19.30 -12.77 12.62
C VAL A 559 -17.83 -12.89 13.04
N LEU A 560 -17.48 -12.32 14.19
CA LEU A 560 -16.12 -12.30 14.72
C LEU A 560 -15.98 -13.30 15.85
N THR A 561 -15.19 -14.35 15.64
CA THR A 561 -14.97 -15.38 16.67
C THR A 561 -13.58 -15.30 17.27
N SER A 562 -13.48 -15.46 18.58
CA SER A 562 -12.20 -15.61 19.28
C SER A 562 -12.36 -16.28 20.65
N ARG A 563 -11.27 -16.83 21.18
CA ARG A 563 -11.27 -17.46 22.53
C ARG A 563 -11.42 -16.45 23.67
N SER A 564 -10.84 -15.26 23.51
CA SER A 564 -10.87 -14.18 24.52
C SER A 564 -12.18 -13.41 24.50
N GLY A 565 -12.83 -13.30 23.34
CA GLY A 565 -13.95 -12.38 23.13
C GLY A 565 -13.54 -10.90 23.15
N GLN A 566 -12.24 -10.60 23.13
CA GLN A 566 -11.69 -9.25 23.22
C GLN A 566 -10.73 -8.96 22.04
N PRO A 567 -10.78 -7.74 21.47
CA PRO A 567 -9.86 -7.32 20.41
C PRO A 567 -8.41 -7.27 20.89
N ALA A 568 -7.47 -7.48 19.96
CA ALA A 568 -6.06 -7.31 20.22
C ALA A 568 -5.73 -5.83 20.57
N LYS A 569 -4.75 -5.62 21.46
CA LYS A 569 -4.44 -4.29 22.00
C LYS A 569 -3.85 -3.33 20.95
N ASP A 570 -3.19 -3.87 19.94
CA ASP A 570 -2.50 -3.16 18.86
C ASP A 570 -3.44 -2.66 17.74
N VAL A 571 -4.75 -2.94 17.83
CA VAL A 571 -5.76 -2.54 16.82
C VAL A 571 -6.87 -1.65 17.38
N GLY A 572 -6.61 -0.92 18.46
CA GLY A 572 -7.56 -0.03 19.13
C GLY A 572 -8.28 0.96 18.18
N PRO A 573 -7.57 1.69 17.30
CA PRO A 573 -8.20 2.60 16.35
C PRO A 573 -9.12 1.89 15.34
N GLN A 574 -8.68 0.78 14.75
CA GLN A 574 -9.44 0.00 13.77
C GLN A 574 -10.67 -0.65 14.42
N TRP A 575 -10.53 -1.14 15.65
CA TRP A 575 -11.63 -1.68 16.42
C TRP A 575 -12.67 -0.61 16.77
N SER A 576 -12.22 0.56 17.22
CA SER A 576 -13.11 1.70 17.53
C SER A 576 -13.87 2.15 16.29
N TRP A 577 -13.24 2.10 15.11
CA TRP A 577 -13.90 2.38 13.84
C TRP A 577 -15.00 1.36 13.54
N LEU A 578 -14.71 0.05 13.65
CA LEU A 578 -15.71 -1.00 13.42
C LEU A 578 -16.91 -0.87 14.36
N GLN A 579 -16.67 -0.58 15.65
CA GLN A 579 -17.73 -0.39 16.64
C GLN A 579 -18.64 0.81 16.33
N LYS A 580 -18.12 1.84 15.67
CA LYS A 580 -18.87 3.04 15.27
C LYS A 580 -19.53 2.91 13.90
N SER A 581 -19.23 1.84 13.15
CA SER A 581 -19.83 1.60 11.83
C SER A 581 -21.30 1.21 11.95
N SER A 582 -22.07 1.42 10.87
CA SER A 582 -23.46 0.98 10.77
C SER A 582 -23.61 -0.53 10.55
N VAL A 583 -22.50 -1.29 10.57
CA VAL A 583 -22.48 -2.74 10.31
C VAL A 583 -22.82 -3.52 11.57
N GLU A 584 -23.59 -4.60 11.41
CA GLU A 584 -23.91 -5.46 12.53
C GLU A 584 -22.74 -6.38 12.89
N LEU A 585 -22.25 -6.27 14.14
CA LEU A 585 -21.14 -7.08 14.64
C LEU A 585 -21.65 -8.19 15.57
N CYS A 586 -21.55 -9.43 15.14
CA CYS A 586 -21.79 -10.61 15.96
C CYS A 586 -20.46 -11.10 16.53
N ILE A 587 -20.17 -10.71 17.77
CA ILE A 587 -18.97 -11.11 18.49
C ILE A 587 -19.30 -12.34 19.33
N GLU A 588 -18.66 -13.47 19.03
CA GLU A 588 -18.93 -14.72 19.73
C GLU A 588 -17.64 -15.29 20.31
N ARG A 589 -17.66 -15.57 21.62
CA ARG A 589 -16.53 -16.24 22.28
C ARG A 589 -16.54 -17.71 21.88
N CYS A 590 -15.67 -18.09 20.97
CA CYS A 590 -15.62 -19.43 20.41
C CYS A 590 -14.17 -19.89 20.23
N ASP A 591 -13.86 -21.07 20.78
CA ASP A 591 -12.65 -21.81 20.43
C ASP A 591 -12.96 -22.73 19.25
N VAL A 592 -12.55 -22.33 18.05
CA VAL A 592 -12.82 -23.13 16.85
C VAL A 592 -12.17 -24.51 16.91
N GLY A 593 -11.07 -24.68 17.66
CA GLY A 593 -10.43 -25.99 17.87
C GLY A 593 -11.27 -26.95 18.70
N SER A 594 -12.36 -26.48 19.34
CA SER A 594 -13.28 -27.29 20.14
C SER A 594 -14.61 -27.48 19.40
N GLU A 595 -14.96 -28.73 19.10
CA GLU A 595 -16.21 -29.05 18.39
C GLU A 595 -17.45 -28.52 19.14
N SER A 596 -17.52 -28.71 20.45
CA SER A 596 -18.65 -28.27 21.27
C SER A 596 -18.80 -26.75 21.28
N SER A 597 -17.70 -26.01 21.21
CA SER A 597 -17.72 -24.55 21.08
C SER A 597 -18.30 -24.11 19.72
N VAL A 598 -17.99 -24.82 18.64
CA VAL A 598 -18.55 -24.53 17.31
C VAL A 598 -20.02 -24.91 17.21
N VAL A 599 -20.45 -25.97 17.90
CA VAL A 599 -21.88 -26.31 18.06
C VAL A 599 -22.63 -25.17 18.76
N ALA A 600 -22.07 -24.62 19.84
CA ALA A 600 -22.67 -23.49 20.55
C ALA A 600 -22.75 -22.24 19.65
N LEU A 601 -21.71 -21.96 18.86
CA LEU A 601 -21.69 -20.89 17.85
C LEU A 601 -22.80 -21.07 16.81
N ARG A 602 -22.95 -22.28 16.25
CA ARG A 602 -24.02 -22.61 15.29
C ARG A 602 -25.40 -22.27 15.86
N ASP A 603 -25.65 -22.67 17.11
CA ASP A 603 -26.95 -22.47 17.74
C ASP A 603 -27.20 -20.99 18.06
N ALA A 604 -26.16 -20.23 18.42
CA ALA A 604 -26.22 -18.78 18.57
C ALA A 604 -26.54 -18.06 17.25
N LEU A 605 -25.87 -18.44 16.16
CA LEU A 605 -26.10 -17.86 14.82
C LEU A 605 -27.52 -18.15 14.30
N LYS A 606 -28.01 -19.38 14.50
CA LYS A 606 -29.39 -19.76 14.14
C LYS A 606 -30.42 -18.93 14.89
N LYS A 607 -30.21 -18.67 16.19
CA LYS A 607 -31.11 -17.82 17.00
C LYS A 607 -31.14 -16.37 16.51
N ARG A 608 -30.03 -15.86 15.98
CA ARG A 608 -29.94 -14.51 15.42
C ARG A 608 -30.52 -14.40 14.01
N GLY A 609 -30.73 -15.52 13.31
CA GLY A 609 -31.13 -15.51 11.90
C GLY A 609 -30.01 -15.03 10.95
N ALA A 610 -28.75 -15.09 11.39
CA ALA A 610 -27.61 -14.65 10.59
C ALA A 610 -27.30 -15.67 9.49
N ALA A 611 -27.53 -15.30 8.23
CA ALA A 611 -27.08 -16.08 7.08
C ALA A 611 -25.57 -15.91 6.90
N LEU A 612 -24.81 -17.01 6.87
CA LEU A 612 -23.35 -16.94 6.73
C LEU A 612 -22.94 -16.80 5.27
N GLY A 613 -22.11 -15.79 5.00
CA GLY A 613 -21.45 -15.56 3.72
C GLY A 613 -20.15 -16.34 3.60
N GLY A 614 -19.04 -15.63 3.35
CA GLY A 614 -17.70 -16.23 3.22
C GLY A 614 -17.04 -16.59 4.55
N LEU A 615 -16.04 -17.48 4.50
CA LEU A 615 -15.18 -17.80 5.65
C LEU A 615 -13.81 -17.16 5.46
N MET A 616 -13.38 -16.31 6.39
CA MET A 616 -12.00 -15.88 6.53
C MET A 616 -11.41 -16.64 7.71
N HIS A 617 -10.52 -17.60 7.44
CA HIS A 617 -9.96 -18.47 8.47
C HIS A 617 -8.58 -17.96 8.92
N LEU A 618 -8.56 -17.11 9.96
CA LEU A 618 -7.34 -16.50 10.51
C LEU A 618 -6.88 -17.11 11.83
N ALA A 619 -7.68 -17.99 12.44
CA ALA A 619 -7.35 -18.60 13.72
C ALA A 619 -6.03 -19.36 13.65
N GLY A 620 -5.10 -19.02 14.54
CA GLY A 620 -3.79 -19.64 14.62
C GLY A 620 -3.12 -19.35 15.96
N VAL A 621 -2.23 -20.24 16.37
CA VAL A 621 -1.38 -20.11 17.56
C VAL A 621 0.01 -20.58 17.18
N LEU A 622 1.03 -19.81 17.56
CA LEU A 622 2.42 -20.21 17.43
C LEU A 622 2.82 -21.10 18.61
N ALA A 623 3.58 -22.14 18.31
CA ALA A 623 4.20 -23.02 19.29
C ALA A 623 5.61 -23.35 18.78
N ASP A 624 6.39 -22.31 18.53
CA ASP A 624 7.71 -22.40 17.89
C ASP A 624 8.67 -23.22 18.75
N GLY A 625 9.41 -24.10 18.09
CA GLY A 625 10.40 -24.99 18.69
C GLY A 625 11.21 -25.67 17.60
N VAL A 626 12.54 -25.65 17.76
CA VAL A 626 13.47 -26.47 16.97
C VAL A 626 13.17 -27.95 17.17
N LEU A 627 13.52 -28.78 16.21
CA LEU A 627 13.19 -30.20 16.17
C LEU A 627 13.42 -30.92 17.50
N PRO A 628 14.55 -30.76 18.24
CA PRO A 628 14.76 -31.46 19.51
C PRO A 628 13.73 -31.09 20.58
N SER A 629 13.31 -29.82 20.61
CA SER A 629 12.34 -29.27 21.56
C SER A 629 10.88 -29.50 21.18
N LEU A 630 10.62 -29.93 19.94
CA LEU A 630 9.27 -30.12 19.45
C LEU A 630 8.60 -31.33 20.14
N THR A 631 7.36 -31.16 20.56
CA THR A 631 6.57 -32.18 21.27
C THR A 631 5.22 -32.40 20.60
N ARG A 632 4.55 -33.49 20.97
CA ARG A 632 3.16 -33.75 20.57
C ARG A 632 2.23 -32.58 20.90
N GLU A 633 2.34 -32.02 22.10
CA GLU A 633 1.57 -30.85 22.53
C GLU A 633 1.81 -29.63 21.62
N SER A 634 3.04 -29.45 21.14
CA SER A 634 3.39 -28.37 20.20
C SER A 634 2.71 -28.54 18.84
N LEU A 635 2.56 -29.79 18.38
CA LEU A 635 1.81 -30.12 17.16
C LEU A 635 0.31 -29.86 17.37
N ASP A 636 -0.27 -30.37 18.46
CA ASP A 636 -1.70 -30.19 18.77
C ASP A 636 -2.08 -28.71 18.91
N LYS A 637 -1.22 -27.88 19.54
CA LYS A 637 -1.42 -26.43 19.68
C LYS A 637 -1.52 -25.69 18.33
N SER A 638 -0.73 -26.10 17.34
CA SER A 638 -0.75 -25.48 16.01
C SER A 638 -1.91 -26.02 15.17
N TYR A 639 -2.18 -27.32 15.24
CA TYR A 639 -3.24 -27.99 14.47
C TYR A 639 -4.65 -27.64 14.95
N GLY A 640 -4.85 -27.48 16.26
CA GLY A 640 -6.16 -27.21 16.86
C GLY A 640 -6.93 -26.07 16.18
N PRO A 641 -6.44 -24.82 16.21
CA PRO A 641 -7.17 -23.69 15.63
C PRO A 641 -7.13 -23.67 14.10
N LYS A 642 -6.07 -24.18 13.46
CA LYS A 642 -5.91 -24.13 11.99
C LYS A 642 -6.64 -25.25 11.27
N VAL A 643 -6.34 -26.49 11.61
CA VAL A 643 -6.79 -27.67 10.88
C VAL A 643 -8.11 -28.18 11.44
N HIS A 644 -8.13 -28.56 12.73
CA HIS A 644 -9.36 -29.05 13.36
C HIS A 644 -10.44 -27.95 13.41
N GLY A 645 -10.04 -26.71 13.68
CA GLY A 645 -10.97 -25.58 13.69
C GLY A 645 -11.64 -25.32 12.35
N LEU A 646 -10.88 -25.41 11.25
CA LEU A 646 -11.47 -25.32 9.91
C LEU A 646 -12.44 -26.46 9.65
N LEU A 647 -12.08 -27.69 10.01
CA LEU A 647 -12.93 -28.87 9.86
C LEU A 647 -14.26 -28.69 10.60
N HIS A 648 -14.23 -28.27 11.87
CA HIS A 648 -15.43 -28.03 12.66
C HIS A 648 -16.33 -26.97 12.02
N LEU A 649 -15.76 -25.85 11.59
CA LEU A 649 -16.51 -24.77 10.93
C LEU A 649 -17.17 -25.26 9.64
N CYS A 650 -16.41 -25.95 8.78
CA CYS A 650 -16.90 -26.47 7.50
C CYS A 650 -18.00 -27.53 7.66
N ARG A 651 -17.92 -28.36 8.70
CA ARG A 651 -18.88 -29.46 8.93
C ARG A 651 -20.16 -28.98 9.61
N LEU A 652 -20.05 -28.06 10.57
CA LEU A 652 -21.13 -27.71 11.49
C LEU A 652 -21.90 -26.44 11.11
N LEU A 653 -21.33 -25.58 10.26
CA LEU A 653 -21.95 -24.33 9.83
C LEU A 653 -22.36 -24.38 8.35
N ASP A 654 -23.48 -23.73 8.04
CA ASP A 654 -24.04 -23.67 6.69
C ASP A 654 -23.66 -22.33 6.03
N PHE A 655 -22.66 -22.36 5.13
CA PHE A 655 -22.21 -21.20 4.36
C PHE A 655 -22.91 -21.13 2.98
N GLN A 656 -23.05 -19.91 2.44
CA GLN A 656 -23.58 -19.70 1.09
C GLN A 656 -22.60 -20.20 0.01
N LYS A 657 -23.10 -21.01 -0.95
CA LYS A 657 -22.29 -21.67 -1.99
C LYS A 657 -21.45 -20.74 -2.86
N THR A 658 -21.91 -19.50 -3.10
CA THR A 658 -21.23 -18.55 -3.99
C THR A 658 -20.18 -17.71 -3.26
N SER A 659 -20.14 -17.75 -1.93
CA SER A 659 -19.28 -16.87 -1.14
C SER A 659 -17.80 -17.21 -1.29
N PRO A 660 -16.91 -16.22 -1.35
CA PRO A 660 -15.48 -16.48 -1.35
C PRO A 660 -15.01 -16.90 0.05
N HIS A 661 -14.10 -17.87 0.11
CA HIS A 661 -13.46 -18.29 1.36
C HIS A 661 -11.95 -18.07 1.28
N LEU A 662 -11.35 -17.55 2.34
CA LEU A 662 -9.93 -17.25 2.40
C LEU A 662 -9.28 -17.94 3.60
N LEU A 663 -8.32 -18.80 3.33
CA LEU A 663 -7.52 -19.49 4.33
C LEU A 663 -6.21 -18.72 4.53
N PHE A 664 -5.97 -18.26 5.75
CA PHE A 664 -4.73 -17.55 6.08
C PHE A 664 -3.65 -18.57 6.43
N SER A 665 -2.89 -18.95 5.41
CA SER A 665 -1.67 -19.74 5.51
C SER A 665 -0.46 -18.83 5.76
N SER A 666 0.75 -19.38 5.67
CA SER A 666 2.00 -18.65 5.87
C SER A 666 3.07 -19.06 4.87
N THR A 667 3.95 -18.13 4.54
CA THR A 667 5.20 -18.43 3.81
C THR A 667 6.07 -19.48 4.50
N SER A 668 5.85 -19.78 5.79
CA SER A 668 6.51 -20.90 6.46
C SER A 668 6.15 -22.26 5.84
N ALA A 669 4.93 -22.43 5.30
CA ALA A 669 4.55 -23.62 4.55
C ALA A 669 5.12 -23.64 3.12
N LEU A 670 5.46 -22.46 2.59
CA LEU A 670 6.05 -22.31 1.25
C LEU A 670 7.55 -22.61 1.25
N PHE A 671 8.31 -21.90 2.08
CA PHE A 671 9.78 -22.01 2.10
C PHE A 671 10.30 -22.97 3.18
N GLY A 672 9.49 -23.27 4.19
CA GLY A 672 10.00 -23.74 5.48
C GLY A 672 10.51 -22.58 6.34
N SER A 673 10.41 -22.72 7.66
CA SER A 673 11.04 -21.78 8.60
C SER A 673 11.64 -22.58 9.76
N PRO A 674 12.94 -22.43 10.07
CA PRO A 674 13.57 -23.11 11.19
C PRO A 674 12.81 -22.86 12.50
N GLY A 675 12.60 -23.92 13.29
CA GLY A 675 11.84 -23.84 14.53
C GLY A 675 10.31 -23.71 14.37
N GLN A 676 9.77 -23.80 13.16
CA GLN A 676 8.32 -23.69 12.90
C GLN A 676 7.74 -24.91 12.18
N ALA A 677 8.32 -26.10 12.38
CA ALA A 677 7.92 -27.30 11.65
C ALA A 677 6.45 -27.69 11.88
N ASN A 678 5.94 -27.54 13.10
CA ASN A 678 4.52 -27.72 13.44
C ASN A 678 3.59 -26.69 12.77
N TYR A 679 4.00 -25.42 12.74
CA TYR A 679 3.24 -24.36 12.13
C TYR A 679 3.20 -24.49 10.60
N SER A 680 4.36 -24.77 9.97
CA SER A 680 4.46 -25.09 8.55
C SER A 680 3.59 -26.28 8.17
N ALA A 681 3.58 -27.35 8.97
CA ALA A 681 2.73 -28.51 8.75
C ALA A 681 1.24 -28.14 8.72
N SER A 682 0.75 -27.44 9.75
CA SER A 682 -0.66 -27.04 9.82
C SER A 682 -1.12 -26.13 8.67
N ASN A 683 -0.22 -25.26 8.19
CA ASN A 683 -0.49 -24.36 7.06
C ASN A 683 -0.50 -25.09 5.71
N SER A 684 0.37 -26.09 5.51
CA SER A 684 0.36 -26.91 4.30
C SER A 684 -0.94 -27.68 4.12
N VAL A 685 -1.62 -28.07 5.21
CA VAL A 685 -2.96 -28.66 5.12
C VAL A 685 -3.96 -27.66 4.52
N LEU A 686 -3.94 -26.40 4.97
CA LEU A 686 -4.80 -25.35 4.41
C LEU A 686 -4.53 -25.13 2.92
N ASP A 687 -3.25 -25.12 2.54
CA ASP A 687 -2.81 -24.93 1.15
C ASP A 687 -3.28 -26.07 0.24
N SER A 688 -3.28 -27.32 0.71
CA SER A 688 -3.79 -28.46 -0.07
C SER A 688 -5.33 -28.51 -0.13
N LEU A 689 -6.04 -27.95 0.85
CA LEU A 689 -7.51 -27.97 0.86
C LEU A 689 -8.15 -27.03 -0.16
N ALA A 690 -7.58 -25.84 -0.39
CA ALA A 690 -8.17 -24.87 -1.32
C ALA A 690 -8.27 -25.42 -2.77
N PRO A 691 -7.22 -26.03 -3.35
CA PRO A 691 -7.34 -26.68 -4.66
C PRO A 691 -8.23 -27.92 -4.65
N PHE A 692 -8.19 -28.72 -3.59
CA PHE A 692 -9.06 -29.88 -3.42
C PHE A 692 -10.54 -29.48 -3.51
N TRP A 693 -10.98 -28.47 -2.73
CA TRP A 693 -12.36 -27.99 -2.78
C TRP A 693 -12.73 -27.34 -4.10
N SER A 694 -11.81 -26.61 -4.74
CA SER A 694 -12.07 -26.03 -6.06
C SER A 694 -12.23 -27.08 -7.17
N ALA A 695 -11.65 -28.27 -7.00
CA ALA A 695 -11.70 -29.37 -7.96
C ALA A 695 -12.96 -30.24 -7.83
N GLN A 696 -13.71 -30.12 -6.73
CA GLN A 696 -14.97 -30.84 -6.51
C GLN A 696 -16.07 -30.41 -7.50
N ASP A 697 -17.16 -31.18 -7.56
CA ASP A 697 -18.29 -30.93 -8.45
C ASP A 697 -19.00 -29.58 -8.13
N PRO A 698 -19.26 -28.72 -9.13
CA PRO A 698 -19.85 -27.40 -8.93
C PRO A 698 -21.18 -27.38 -8.16
N GLU A 699 -22.02 -28.40 -8.30
CA GLU A 699 -23.36 -28.39 -7.69
C GLU A 699 -23.33 -28.73 -6.19
N SER A 700 -22.28 -29.45 -5.74
CA SER A 700 -22.14 -30.02 -4.41
C SER A 700 -21.13 -29.30 -3.49
N ALA A 701 -20.19 -28.51 -4.04
CA ALA A 701 -19.06 -27.96 -3.28
C ALA A 701 -19.30 -26.54 -2.72
N ILE A 702 -19.65 -26.43 -1.44
CA ILE A 702 -19.79 -25.14 -0.71
C ILE A 702 -18.48 -24.33 -0.73
N PHE A 703 -17.34 -24.98 -0.60
CA PHE A 703 -16.02 -24.34 -0.48
C PHE A 703 -15.27 -24.20 -1.81
N ARG A 704 -15.95 -24.29 -2.95
CA ARG A 704 -15.32 -24.22 -4.29
C ARG A 704 -14.55 -22.91 -4.52
N ASN A 705 -15.02 -21.82 -3.93
CA ASN A 705 -14.39 -20.51 -4.00
C ASN A 705 -13.36 -20.28 -2.87
N ALA A 706 -12.82 -21.35 -2.29
CA ALA A 706 -11.73 -21.26 -1.31
C ALA A 706 -10.40 -20.93 -1.98
N ARG A 707 -9.64 -20.06 -1.32
CA ARG A 707 -8.29 -19.65 -1.69
C ARG A 707 -7.40 -19.70 -0.45
N SER A 708 -6.17 -20.17 -0.60
CA SER A 708 -5.16 -20.09 0.45
C SER A 708 -4.12 -19.03 0.13
N VAL A 709 -3.79 -18.20 1.11
CA VAL A 709 -2.73 -17.20 0.97
C VAL A 709 -1.63 -17.49 1.96
N GLN A 710 -0.44 -17.76 1.45
CA GLN A 710 0.77 -17.97 2.24
C GLN A 710 1.37 -16.60 2.56
N TRP A 711 0.91 -16.00 3.66
CA TRP A 711 1.32 -14.64 4.05
C TRP A 711 2.77 -14.58 4.54
N GLY A 712 3.51 -13.59 4.04
CA GLY A 712 4.76 -13.12 4.63
C GLY A 712 4.52 -12.31 5.92
N PRO A 713 5.59 -11.81 6.55
CA PRO A 713 5.47 -10.94 7.73
C PRO A 713 4.65 -9.68 7.41
N TRP A 714 3.78 -9.28 8.33
CA TRP A 714 3.07 -7.99 8.27
C TRP A 714 3.83 -6.95 9.10
N ALA A 715 3.96 -5.74 8.56
CA ALA A 715 4.84 -4.70 9.12
C ALA A 715 4.22 -3.98 10.33
N GLU A 716 2.90 -3.81 10.32
CA GLU A 716 2.18 -2.94 11.28
C GLU A 716 1.48 -3.74 12.38
N VAL A 717 1.05 -4.98 12.10
CA VAL A 717 0.20 -5.77 12.99
C VAL A 717 0.53 -7.27 12.91
N GLY A 718 0.09 -8.02 13.92
CA GLY A 718 0.14 -9.49 13.91
C GLY A 718 1.36 -10.08 14.62
N MET A 719 1.50 -11.41 14.51
CA MET A 719 2.45 -12.18 15.34
C MET A 719 3.93 -11.84 15.05
N ALA A 720 4.26 -11.36 13.85
CA ALA A 720 5.63 -11.02 13.47
C ALA A 720 6.19 -9.78 14.17
N VAL A 721 5.32 -8.80 14.51
CA VAL A 721 5.70 -7.57 15.22
C VAL A 721 6.05 -7.85 16.68
N GLN A 722 5.47 -8.90 17.27
CA GLN A 722 5.63 -9.24 18.69
C GLN A 722 6.90 -10.04 19.00
N ALA A 723 7.60 -10.61 18.01
CA ALA A 723 8.60 -11.67 18.22
C ALA A 723 10.02 -11.39 17.67
N ASN A 724 10.40 -10.13 17.39
CA ASN A 724 11.68 -9.73 16.76
C ASN A 724 11.98 -10.44 15.41
N THR A 725 10.95 -11.07 14.80
CA THR A 725 11.02 -11.85 13.57
C THR A 725 11.30 -10.98 12.34
N LEU A 726 10.82 -9.74 12.35
CA LEU A 726 11.02 -8.76 11.26
C LEU A 726 12.50 -8.44 11.01
N GLY A 727 13.32 -8.32 12.06
CA GLY A 727 14.75 -8.03 11.93
C GLY A 727 15.49 -9.18 11.25
N ARG A 728 15.23 -10.42 11.69
CA ARG A 728 15.81 -11.65 11.10
C ARG A 728 15.33 -11.90 9.67
N ALA A 729 14.04 -11.67 9.38
CA ALA A 729 13.51 -11.79 8.02
C ALA A 729 14.20 -10.78 7.08
N LYS A 730 14.35 -9.51 7.49
CA LYS A 730 15.04 -8.48 6.71
C LYS A 730 16.52 -8.80 6.50
N SER A 731 17.20 -9.34 7.52
CA SER A 731 18.60 -9.75 7.38
C SER A 731 18.76 -10.89 6.37
N MET A 732 17.78 -11.77 6.25
CA MET A 732 17.71 -12.82 5.21
C MET A 732 17.16 -12.35 3.86
N GLY A 733 16.81 -11.07 3.67
CA GLY A 733 16.27 -10.57 2.40
C GLY A 733 14.76 -10.78 2.20
N VAL A 734 14.03 -11.16 3.25
CA VAL A 734 12.56 -11.21 3.28
C VAL A 734 12.04 -9.92 3.90
N GLY A 735 11.24 -9.16 3.14
CA GLY A 735 10.60 -7.95 3.64
C GLY A 735 9.27 -8.23 4.35
N ALA A 736 8.58 -7.16 4.73
CA ALA A 736 7.24 -7.23 5.32
C ALA A 736 6.22 -6.48 4.48
N LEU A 737 4.97 -6.95 4.52
CA LEU A 737 3.82 -6.32 3.88
C LEU A 737 3.23 -5.26 4.82
N SER A 738 2.98 -4.06 4.30
CA SER A 738 2.11 -3.08 4.97
C SER A 738 0.65 -3.57 4.96
N ASN A 739 -0.20 -2.95 5.80
CA ASN A 739 -1.62 -3.28 5.82
C ASN A 739 -2.29 -3.06 4.46
N SER A 740 -1.99 -1.94 3.80
CA SER A 740 -2.55 -1.63 2.48
C SER A 740 -2.13 -2.64 1.41
N GLN A 741 -0.86 -3.07 1.42
CA GLN A 741 -0.37 -4.13 0.53
C GLN A 741 -1.07 -5.45 0.80
N GLY A 742 -1.19 -5.88 2.06
CA GLY A 742 -1.88 -7.10 2.42
C GLY A 742 -3.34 -7.11 1.97
N LEU A 743 -4.06 -6.01 2.23
CA LEU A 743 -5.46 -5.85 1.82
C LEU A 743 -5.64 -5.83 0.29
N ALA A 744 -4.75 -5.18 -0.45
CA ALA A 744 -4.79 -5.17 -1.91
C ALA A 744 -4.46 -6.55 -2.52
N VAL A 745 -3.58 -7.34 -1.89
CA VAL A 745 -3.34 -8.74 -2.27
C VAL A 745 -4.61 -9.55 -2.06
N MET A 746 -5.24 -9.42 -0.88
CA MET A 746 -6.50 -10.10 -0.56
C MET A 746 -7.59 -9.76 -1.59
N SER A 747 -7.78 -8.47 -1.88
CA SER A 747 -8.72 -7.97 -2.87
C SER A 747 -8.53 -8.62 -4.25
N SER A 748 -7.27 -8.76 -4.68
CA SER A 748 -6.91 -9.36 -5.97
C SER A 748 -7.15 -10.88 -5.99
N ILE A 749 -6.85 -11.57 -4.89
CA ILE A 749 -6.96 -13.03 -4.81
C ILE A 749 -8.41 -13.51 -4.75
N LEU A 750 -9.27 -12.79 -4.02
CA LEU A 750 -10.70 -13.11 -3.91
C LEU A 750 -11.40 -13.21 -5.28
N CYS A 751 -10.91 -12.48 -6.28
CA CYS A 751 -11.44 -12.49 -7.65
C CYS A 751 -10.61 -13.33 -8.63
N SER A 752 -9.58 -14.06 -8.17
CA SER A 752 -8.63 -14.76 -9.04
C SER A 752 -8.92 -16.26 -9.19
N SER A 753 -8.40 -16.85 -10.27
CA SER A 753 -8.38 -18.30 -10.48
C SER A 753 -7.24 -19.02 -9.75
N ASN A 754 -6.27 -18.28 -9.21
CA ASN A 754 -5.12 -18.87 -8.51
C ASN A 754 -5.52 -19.30 -7.10
N LEU A 755 -5.34 -20.58 -6.81
CA LEU A 755 -5.89 -21.24 -5.62
C LEU A 755 -5.01 -21.10 -4.38
N VAL A 756 -3.69 -21.11 -4.56
CA VAL A 756 -2.68 -20.93 -3.51
C VAL A 756 -1.70 -19.87 -3.99
N VAL A 757 -1.49 -18.82 -3.20
CA VAL A 757 -0.61 -17.71 -3.58
C VAL A 757 0.28 -17.31 -2.40
N GLY A 758 1.60 -17.27 -2.65
CA GLY A 758 2.57 -16.66 -1.75
C GLY A 758 2.57 -15.14 -1.85
N ALA A 759 2.38 -14.47 -0.72
CA ALA A 759 2.35 -13.01 -0.63
C ALA A 759 3.49 -12.52 0.27
N VAL A 760 4.65 -12.22 -0.33
CA VAL A 760 5.84 -11.80 0.40
C VAL A 760 6.78 -10.99 -0.48
N PRO A 761 7.30 -9.85 0.00
CA PRO A 761 8.36 -9.13 -0.69
C PRO A 761 9.69 -9.84 -0.42
N VAL A 762 10.39 -10.25 -1.47
CA VAL A 762 11.67 -10.98 -1.38
C VAL A 762 12.72 -10.30 -2.24
N ARG A 763 13.90 -10.07 -1.67
CA ARG A 763 15.12 -9.72 -2.41
C ARG A 763 15.88 -11.01 -2.71
N TRP A 764 15.59 -11.61 -3.87
CA TRP A 764 16.05 -12.97 -4.20
C TRP A 764 17.56 -13.14 -4.13
N GLY A 765 18.34 -12.17 -4.60
CA GLY A 765 19.81 -12.24 -4.53
C GLY A 765 20.36 -12.34 -3.10
N LYS A 766 19.71 -11.71 -2.12
CA LYS A 766 20.09 -11.79 -0.70
C LYS A 766 19.55 -13.07 -0.06
N TYR A 767 18.29 -13.39 -0.35
CA TYR A 767 17.62 -14.57 0.21
C TYR A 767 18.30 -15.87 -0.19
N LEU A 768 18.55 -16.08 -1.48
CA LEU A 768 19.18 -17.31 -1.97
C LEU A 768 20.57 -17.52 -1.38
N LYS A 769 21.37 -16.46 -1.23
CA LYS A 769 22.71 -16.53 -0.63
C LYS A 769 22.70 -16.78 0.88
N SER A 770 21.73 -16.20 1.59
CA SER A 770 21.69 -16.25 3.06
C SER A 770 20.99 -17.51 3.57
N ALA A 771 19.99 -18.00 2.84
CA ALA A 771 19.13 -19.10 3.27
C ALA A 771 19.66 -20.47 2.84
N TYR A 772 20.46 -20.55 1.77
CA TYR A 772 20.88 -21.83 1.19
C TYR A 772 22.37 -21.85 0.81
N PRO A 773 23.12 -22.90 1.20
CA PRO A 773 24.47 -23.14 0.66
C PRO A 773 24.46 -23.44 -0.84
N GLN A 774 23.42 -24.11 -1.32
CA GLN A 774 23.13 -24.34 -2.74
C GLN A 774 21.64 -24.14 -3.00
N VAL A 775 21.30 -23.45 -4.09
CA VAL A 775 19.90 -23.12 -4.41
C VAL A 775 19.11 -24.40 -4.67
N PRO A 776 18.03 -24.68 -3.91
CA PRO A 776 17.19 -25.85 -4.16
C PRO A 776 16.51 -25.75 -5.52
N SER A 777 16.28 -26.90 -6.17
CA SER A 777 15.57 -26.98 -7.46
C SER A 777 14.21 -26.27 -7.44
N PHE A 778 13.52 -26.26 -6.29
CA PHE A 778 12.26 -25.55 -6.07
C PHE A 778 12.35 -24.04 -6.37
N LEU A 779 13.50 -23.40 -6.11
CA LEU A 779 13.72 -21.95 -6.27
C LEU A 779 14.59 -21.59 -7.50
N LYS A 780 14.92 -22.57 -8.36
CA LYS A 780 15.89 -22.42 -9.43
C LYS A 780 15.57 -21.27 -10.39
N ASP A 781 14.29 -21.06 -10.70
CA ASP A 781 13.85 -20.00 -11.62
C ASP A 781 14.14 -18.59 -11.09
N PHE A 782 14.24 -18.43 -9.77
CA PHE A 782 14.53 -17.15 -9.11
C PHE A 782 16.04 -16.84 -9.02
N GLU A 783 16.90 -17.83 -9.25
CA GLU A 783 18.35 -17.59 -9.36
C GLU A 783 18.68 -16.76 -10.60
N ALA A 784 18.02 -17.05 -11.72
CA ALA A 784 18.14 -16.26 -12.95
C ALA A 784 17.60 -14.83 -12.76
N GLU A 785 16.47 -14.68 -12.06
CA GLU A 785 15.90 -13.37 -11.70
C GLU A 785 16.88 -12.57 -10.84
N ALA A 786 17.45 -13.16 -9.80
CA ALA A 786 18.45 -12.51 -8.95
C ALA A 786 19.70 -12.06 -9.75
N LYS A 787 20.17 -12.87 -10.71
CA LYS A 787 21.28 -12.51 -11.58
C LYS A 787 20.93 -11.33 -12.50
N ARG A 788 19.69 -11.30 -13.03
CA ARG A 788 19.18 -10.20 -13.86
C ARG A 788 19.06 -8.91 -13.05
N GLU A 789 18.45 -8.95 -11.87
CA GLU A 789 18.34 -7.79 -10.97
C GLU A 789 19.72 -7.22 -10.61
N ALA A 790 20.70 -8.09 -10.34
CA ALA A 790 22.06 -7.66 -10.07
C ALA A 790 22.74 -7.01 -11.29
N ALA A 791 22.50 -7.53 -12.50
CA ALA A 791 23.01 -6.96 -13.74
C ALA A 791 22.37 -5.59 -14.06
N GLU A 792 21.05 -5.47 -13.90
CA GLU A 792 20.31 -4.21 -14.07
C GLU A 792 20.78 -3.16 -13.05
N ALA A 793 20.99 -3.54 -11.79
CA ALA A 793 21.49 -2.64 -10.75
C ALA A 793 22.96 -2.20 -11.00
N ARG A 794 23.78 -3.03 -11.65
CA ARG A 794 25.14 -2.65 -12.09
C ARG A 794 25.10 -1.72 -13.30
N ALA A 795 24.22 -2.01 -14.27
CA ALA A 795 24.01 -1.16 -15.43
C ALA A 795 23.48 0.23 -15.05
N ALA A 796 22.54 0.31 -14.09
CA ALA A 796 22.04 1.56 -13.54
C ALA A 796 23.11 2.38 -12.79
N ARG A 797 24.17 1.71 -12.30
CA ARG A 797 25.33 2.33 -11.64
C ARG A 797 26.50 2.62 -12.58
N GLY A 798 26.42 2.23 -13.85
CA GLY A 798 27.46 2.49 -14.85
C GLY A 798 28.72 1.60 -14.75
N GLU A 799 28.64 0.44 -14.10
CA GLU A 799 29.78 -0.47 -13.90
C GLU A 799 29.94 -1.48 -15.05
N THR A 800 31.12 -1.54 -15.69
CA THR A 800 31.49 -2.56 -16.69
C THR A 800 32.03 -3.83 -16.04
N SER A 801 31.78 -4.98 -16.65
CA SER A 801 31.96 -6.32 -16.08
C SER A 801 33.41 -6.81 -15.97
N GLY A 802 33.87 -7.17 -14.76
CA GLY A 802 34.96 -8.15 -14.55
C GLY A 802 35.64 -8.15 -13.17
N GLY A 803 35.58 -9.27 -12.43
CA GLY A 803 36.50 -9.65 -11.33
C GLY A 803 36.26 -9.03 -9.94
N GLY A 804 36.32 -9.83 -8.88
CA GLY A 804 36.19 -9.35 -7.48
C GLY A 804 37.27 -8.33 -7.08
N ALA A 805 36.98 -7.50 -6.07
CA ALA A 805 37.75 -6.29 -5.72
C ALA A 805 39.27 -6.54 -5.61
N SER A 806 39.72 -7.65 -5.01
CA SER A 806 41.16 -7.95 -4.87
C SER A 806 41.90 -8.10 -6.22
N ALA A 807 41.26 -8.66 -7.25
CA ALA A 807 41.85 -8.80 -8.58
C ALA A 807 41.79 -7.49 -9.39
N ALA A 808 40.79 -6.65 -9.15
CA ALA A 808 40.66 -5.34 -9.77
C ALA A 808 41.67 -4.32 -9.20
N LEU A 809 42.03 -4.46 -7.91
CA LEU A 809 42.94 -3.54 -7.20
C LEU A 809 44.43 -3.74 -7.57
N ALA A 810 44.81 -4.88 -8.15
CA ALA A 810 46.20 -5.19 -8.48
C ALA A 810 46.77 -4.41 -9.69
N GLY A 811 45.89 -3.84 -10.53
CA GLY A 811 46.27 -3.06 -11.72
C GLY A 811 46.05 -1.55 -11.62
N LEU A 812 45.53 -1.05 -10.50
CA LEU A 812 45.20 0.36 -10.28
C LEU A 812 46.39 1.14 -9.72
N SER A 813 46.47 2.43 -10.05
CA SER A 813 47.44 3.34 -9.42
C SER A 813 47.15 3.48 -7.92
N GLY A 814 48.14 3.90 -7.12
CA GLY A 814 48.01 3.96 -5.66
C GLY A 814 46.84 4.81 -5.15
N GLU A 815 46.46 5.87 -5.88
CA GLU A 815 45.30 6.73 -5.57
C GLU A 815 43.97 6.08 -5.98
N GLU A 816 43.90 5.47 -7.16
CA GLU A 816 42.69 4.76 -7.63
C GLU A 816 42.39 3.53 -6.76
N ARG A 817 43.43 2.83 -6.31
CA ARG A 817 43.33 1.70 -5.39
C ARG A 817 42.82 2.16 -4.03
N LEU A 818 43.30 3.29 -3.50
CA LEU A 818 42.82 3.85 -2.25
C LEU A 818 41.34 4.27 -2.34
N GLN A 819 40.92 4.91 -3.43
CA GLN A 819 39.53 5.29 -3.66
C GLN A 819 38.61 4.07 -3.76
N ALA A 820 39.03 3.02 -4.47
CA ALA A 820 38.29 1.79 -4.57
C ALA A 820 38.16 1.07 -3.22
N VAL A 821 39.23 1.02 -2.42
CA VAL A 821 39.21 0.48 -1.04
C VAL A 821 38.28 1.30 -0.13
N GLN A 822 38.31 2.64 -0.23
CA GLN A 822 37.42 3.52 0.54
C GLN A 822 35.94 3.30 0.19
N LEU A 823 35.61 3.14 -1.09
CA LEU A 823 34.25 2.86 -1.55
C LEU A 823 33.75 1.51 -1.02
N SER A 824 34.56 0.45 -1.13
CA SER A 824 34.23 -0.88 -0.61
C SER A 824 34.06 -0.88 0.92
N LEU A 825 34.93 -0.20 1.65
CA LEU A 825 34.82 -0.03 3.11
C LEU A 825 33.55 0.70 3.50
N ARG A 826 33.18 1.77 2.77
CA ARG A 826 31.99 2.56 3.04
C ARG A 826 30.72 1.74 2.81
N ASP A 827 30.69 0.95 1.74
CA ASP A 827 29.54 0.09 1.44
C ASP A 827 29.41 -1.03 2.48
N LEU A 828 30.51 -1.67 2.87
CA LEU A 828 30.53 -2.68 3.94
C LEU A 828 30.13 -2.09 5.29
N ALA A 829 30.58 -0.87 5.63
CA ALA A 829 30.23 -0.18 6.87
C ALA A 829 28.75 0.19 6.89
N ARG A 830 28.20 0.68 5.77
CA ARG A 830 26.76 0.98 5.63
C ARG A 830 25.90 -0.27 5.80
N GLU A 831 26.34 -1.40 5.28
CA GLU A 831 25.61 -2.67 5.42
C GLU A 831 25.59 -3.18 6.86
N VAL A 832 26.68 -2.98 7.61
CA VAL A 832 26.79 -3.44 9.01
C VAL A 832 26.09 -2.49 9.97
N ILE A 833 26.17 -1.17 9.74
CA ILE A 833 25.61 -0.13 10.62
C ILE A 833 24.15 0.22 10.26
N ALA A 834 23.67 -0.16 9.07
CA ALA A 834 22.34 0.14 8.55
C ALA A 834 22.00 1.64 8.49
N SER A 835 23.01 2.48 8.20
CA SER A 835 22.88 3.93 7.99
C SER A 835 23.21 4.30 6.54
N GLU A 836 22.41 5.15 5.90
CA GLU A 836 22.68 5.66 4.54
C GLU A 836 23.70 6.81 4.53
N ASN A 837 23.95 7.43 5.69
CA ASN A 837 24.86 8.56 5.87
C ASN A 837 26.10 8.14 6.68
N LEU A 838 27.02 7.44 6.02
CA LEU A 838 28.40 7.29 6.48
C LEU A 838 29.30 8.21 5.65
N GLU A 839 29.81 9.27 6.28
CA GLU A 839 30.92 10.07 5.76
C GLU A 839 32.25 9.38 6.06
N ALA A 840 33.26 9.59 5.21
CA ALA A 840 34.49 8.82 5.25
C ALA A 840 35.34 9.11 6.51
N ASP A 841 35.18 10.32 7.08
CA ASP A 841 35.98 10.83 8.20
C ASP A 841 35.21 10.84 9.53
N ASN A 842 33.95 10.36 9.54
CA ASN A 842 33.22 10.20 10.80
C ASN A 842 33.69 8.95 11.52
N PRO A 843 33.86 8.99 12.86
CA PRO A 843 34.12 7.81 13.64
C PRO A 843 33.02 6.77 13.43
N LEU A 844 33.42 5.54 13.07
CA LEU A 844 32.52 4.41 12.84
C LEU A 844 31.67 4.12 14.08
N MET A 845 32.22 4.30 15.28
CA MET A 845 31.51 4.11 16.55
C MET A 845 30.40 5.16 16.77
N GLU A 846 30.67 6.41 16.44
CA GLU A 846 29.66 7.49 16.50
C GLU A 846 28.60 7.35 15.40
N SER A 847 28.97 6.70 14.30
CA SER A 847 28.04 6.36 13.22
C SER A 847 27.13 5.17 13.55
N GLY A 848 27.34 4.49 14.69
CA GLY A 848 26.50 3.39 15.18
C GLY A 848 27.19 2.02 15.24
N MET A 849 28.50 1.93 15.03
CA MET A 849 29.27 0.69 15.21
C MET A 849 29.56 0.42 16.70
N ASP A 850 29.18 -0.76 17.18
CA ASP A 850 29.45 -1.25 18.54
C ASP A 850 30.48 -2.41 18.55
N SER A 851 30.83 -2.92 19.74
CA SER A 851 31.85 -3.97 19.87
C SER A 851 31.48 -5.31 19.20
N LEU A 852 30.20 -5.58 18.90
CA LEU A 852 29.77 -6.81 18.23
C LEU A 852 29.75 -6.64 16.71
N SER A 853 29.21 -5.52 16.23
CA SER A 853 29.18 -5.13 14.81
C SER A 853 30.57 -4.79 14.27
N GLY A 854 31.49 -4.28 15.10
CA GLY A 854 32.90 -4.10 14.74
C GLY A 854 33.62 -5.43 14.43
N VAL A 855 33.26 -6.52 15.12
CA VAL A 855 33.81 -7.87 14.84
C VAL A 855 33.24 -8.44 13.54
N GLU A 856 31.95 -8.23 13.27
CA GLU A 856 31.34 -8.60 12.00
C GLU A 856 31.93 -7.81 10.82
N PHE A 857 32.09 -6.50 10.99
CA PHE A 857 32.72 -5.62 10.00
C PHE A 857 34.15 -6.06 9.69
N ARG A 858 34.96 -6.36 10.72
CA ARG A 858 36.29 -6.95 10.55
C ARG A 858 36.25 -8.25 9.75
N ASN A 859 35.40 -9.20 10.10
CA ASN A 859 35.34 -10.50 9.43
C ASN A 859 34.97 -10.35 7.94
N ARG A 860 34.07 -9.42 7.61
CA ARG A 860 33.71 -9.11 6.23
C ARG A 860 34.86 -8.46 5.47
N LEU A 861 35.58 -7.52 6.07
CA LEU A 861 36.76 -6.90 5.46
C LEU A 861 37.89 -7.90 5.23
N GLN A 862 38.08 -8.82 6.16
CA GLN A 862 39.06 -9.90 6.02
C GLN A 862 38.68 -10.90 4.91
N THR A 863 37.40 -10.98 4.56
CA THR A 863 36.89 -11.76 3.41
C THR A 863 37.02 -10.98 2.09
N GLU A 864 36.77 -9.67 2.11
CA GLU A 864 36.82 -8.80 0.91
C GLU A 864 38.25 -8.52 0.44
N PHE A 865 39.19 -8.37 1.38
CA PHE A 865 40.60 -8.08 1.13
C PHE A 865 41.50 -9.24 1.60
N GLU A 866 41.57 -10.30 0.79
CA GLU A 866 42.46 -11.44 1.06
C GLU A 866 43.92 -11.00 1.20
N GLY A 867 44.59 -11.41 2.29
CA GLY A 867 46.00 -11.09 2.57
C GLY A 867 46.24 -9.92 3.54
N VAL A 868 45.19 -9.19 3.95
CA VAL A 868 45.31 -8.08 4.90
C VAL A 868 45.07 -8.54 6.34
N ASN A 869 45.96 -8.16 7.26
CA ASN A 869 45.87 -8.55 8.67
C ASN A 869 45.22 -7.42 9.49
N LEU A 870 43.98 -7.65 9.95
CA LEU A 870 43.19 -6.67 10.70
C LEU A 870 43.12 -7.04 12.19
N PRO A 871 43.66 -6.20 13.11
CA PRO A 871 43.63 -6.45 14.54
C PRO A 871 42.21 -6.31 15.14
N ASN A 872 41.96 -6.96 16.29
CA ASN A 872 40.66 -6.89 16.99
C ASN A 872 40.29 -5.47 17.45
N SER A 873 41.27 -4.59 17.61
CA SER A 873 41.12 -3.18 17.98
C SER A 873 40.96 -2.25 16.77
N MET A 874 40.85 -2.76 15.53
CA MET A 874 40.90 -1.92 14.31
C MET A 874 39.92 -0.75 14.26
N VAL A 875 38.73 -0.88 14.86
CA VAL A 875 37.72 0.20 14.91
C VAL A 875 38.11 1.30 15.92
N PHE A 876 39.01 0.99 16.86
CA PHE A 876 39.60 1.97 17.78
C PHE A 876 40.92 2.54 17.24
N ASP A 877 41.72 1.72 16.58
CA ASP A 877 43.01 2.11 16.02
C ASP A 877 42.87 2.92 14.73
N TYR A 878 41.80 2.65 13.95
CA TYR A 878 41.44 3.31 12.70
C TYR A 878 39.94 3.67 12.73
N PRO A 879 39.56 4.70 13.50
CA PRO A 879 38.17 4.99 13.80
C PRO A 879 37.35 5.43 12.59
N THR A 880 37.97 5.87 11.50
CA THR A 880 37.28 6.36 10.30
C THR A 880 37.46 5.43 9.09
N VAL A 881 36.57 5.54 8.09
CA VAL A 881 36.69 4.81 6.82
C VAL A 881 37.95 5.22 6.07
N SER A 882 38.32 6.51 6.11
CA SER A 882 39.53 7.04 5.47
C SER A 882 40.80 6.44 6.07
N GLU A 883 40.92 6.40 7.39
CA GLU A 883 42.09 5.84 8.09
C GLU A 883 42.21 4.33 7.87
N LEU A 884 41.09 3.62 7.95
CA LEU A 884 41.05 2.19 7.72
C LEU A 884 41.37 1.83 6.27
N ALA A 885 40.91 2.64 5.30
CA ALA A 885 41.28 2.48 3.90
C ALA A 885 42.75 2.73 3.65
N GLY A 886 43.33 3.74 4.30
CA GLY A 886 44.76 4.01 4.27
C GLY A 886 45.57 2.83 4.81
N TYR A 887 45.14 2.24 5.93
CA TYR A 887 45.76 1.07 6.52
C TYR A 887 45.68 -0.17 5.61
N ILE A 888 44.50 -0.48 5.06
CA ILE A 888 44.32 -1.59 4.12
C ILE A 888 45.16 -1.37 2.85
N ASN A 889 45.17 -0.15 2.29
CA ASN A 889 45.96 0.18 1.10
C ASN A 889 47.48 0.08 1.36
N SER A 890 47.96 0.41 2.56
CA SER A 890 49.38 0.24 2.93
C SER A 890 49.78 -1.23 2.98
N GLN A 891 48.95 -2.12 3.52
CA GLN A 891 49.23 -3.56 3.55
C GLN A 891 49.16 -4.22 2.16
N LEU A 892 48.31 -3.69 1.28
CA LEU A 892 48.24 -4.11 -0.13
C LEU A 892 49.42 -3.58 -0.97
N SER A 893 50.24 -2.67 -0.44
CA SER A 893 51.41 -2.08 -1.12
C SER A 893 52.72 -2.82 -0.81
N ASP A 894 52.81 -3.51 0.32
CA ASP A 894 54.03 -4.20 0.80
C ASP A 894 54.17 -5.64 0.26
N VAL A 895 54.14 -5.79 -1.07
CA VAL A 895 54.69 -6.98 -1.75
C VAL A 895 56.06 -6.60 -2.33
N PRO A 896 57.16 -7.30 -1.99
CA PRO A 896 58.47 -6.67 -1.80
C PRO A 896 59.31 -6.42 -3.07
N ALA A 897 60.02 -5.28 -3.08
CA ALA A 897 61.37 -5.14 -3.67
C ALA A 897 62.24 -4.13 -2.89
N THR A 898 63.02 -4.68 -1.94
CA THR A 898 64.31 -4.25 -1.35
C THR A 898 64.81 -2.78 -1.32
N SER A 899 65.00 -2.34 -0.07
CA SER A 899 66.12 -1.59 0.56
C SER A 899 66.35 -0.07 0.33
N GLY A 900 66.41 0.69 1.44
CA GLY A 900 67.30 1.86 1.58
C GLY A 900 66.81 3.08 2.40
N THR A 901 66.95 3.03 3.72
CA THR A 901 67.28 4.14 4.68
C THR A 901 66.68 5.57 4.58
N SER A 902 65.97 5.94 5.66
CA SER A 902 66.00 7.22 6.41
C SER A 902 65.73 8.55 5.70
N ALA A 903 64.55 9.13 5.95
CA ALA A 903 64.39 10.42 6.66
C ALA A 903 62.90 10.72 6.85
N ALA A 904 62.50 11.07 8.07
CA ALA A 904 61.16 11.58 8.35
C ALA A 904 61.00 13.01 7.78
N PRO A 905 59.87 13.32 7.12
CA PRO A 905 59.32 14.66 7.13
C PRO A 905 58.05 14.66 7.99
N SER A 906 58.04 15.60 8.93
CA SER A 906 56.97 16.01 9.81
C SER A 906 55.56 16.00 9.19
N ALA A 907 54.60 15.52 9.98
CA ALA A 907 53.17 15.68 9.77
C ALA A 907 52.77 17.13 9.45
N PRO A 908 51.89 17.38 8.46
CA PRO A 908 51.01 18.52 8.54
C PRO A 908 49.97 18.20 9.61
N LYS A 909 49.98 18.96 10.70
CA LYS A 909 48.85 19.02 11.64
C LYS A 909 47.59 19.30 10.82
N SER A 910 46.57 18.46 10.94
CA SER A 910 45.22 18.84 10.52
C SER A 910 44.76 19.99 11.44
N THR A 911 44.74 21.18 10.87
CA THR A 911 43.96 22.30 11.39
C THR A 911 42.49 21.94 11.31
N SER A 912 41.75 22.16 12.41
CA SER A 912 40.31 22.41 12.34
C SER A 912 40.05 23.39 11.20
N SER A 913 39.19 23.06 10.23
CA SER A 913 38.81 24.07 9.26
C SER A 913 37.82 25.02 9.95
N ASP A 914 38.36 26.08 10.56
CA ASP A 914 37.65 27.22 11.17
C ASP A 914 36.91 28.08 10.12
N SER A 915 36.30 27.46 9.10
CA SER A 915 35.65 28.14 7.98
C SER A 915 34.14 27.97 8.07
N PHE A 916 33.42 29.07 8.29
CA PHE A 916 31.96 29.08 8.38
C PHE A 916 31.26 29.04 7.01
N VAL A 917 32.03 28.94 5.92
CA VAL A 917 31.53 28.90 4.53
C VAL A 917 31.92 27.57 3.88
N GLU A 918 30.93 26.87 3.33
CA GLU A 918 31.10 25.60 2.61
C GLU A 918 30.59 25.67 1.15
N PRO A 919 31.21 24.94 0.20
CA PRO A 919 30.69 24.80 -1.16
C PRO A 919 29.49 23.84 -1.22
N LEU A 920 28.43 24.25 -1.91
CA LEU A 920 27.16 23.50 -1.99
C LEU A 920 26.93 22.79 -3.32
N ASN A 921 27.64 23.15 -4.39
CA ASN A 921 27.50 22.51 -5.71
C ASN A 921 28.85 22.36 -6.44
N SER A 922 28.86 21.55 -7.50
CA SER A 922 30.05 21.26 -8.31
C SER A 922 30.58 22.47 -9.08
N HIS A 923 29.77 23.53 -9.24
CA HIS A 923 30.20 24.77 -9.88
C HIS A 923 31.23 25.56 -9.05
N CYS A 924 31.44 25.21 -7.78
CA CYS A 924 32.50 25.78 -6.94
C CYS A 924 33.91 25.27 -7.31
N ALA A 925 34.03 24.17 -8.06
CA ALA A 925 35.30 23.58 -8.48
C ALA A 925 35.81 24.31 -9.75
N GLY A 926 36.43 25.47 -9.59
CA GLY A 926 36.98 26.22 -10.72
C GLY A 926 37.60 27.59 -10.43
N GLY A 927 37.46 28.14 -9.21
CA GLY A 927 37.88 29.51 -8.92
C GLY A 927 37.00 30.57 -9.59
N ILE A 928 36.99 31.79 -9.06
CA ILE A 928 36.17 32.90 -9.59
C ILE A 928 36.98 33.64 -10.66
N GLU A 929 36.93 33.19 -11.92
CA GLU A 929 37.74 33.77 -13.02
C GLU A 929 36.96 34.76 -13.91
N SER A 930 35.63 34.89 -13.77
CA SER A 930 34.79 35.79 -14.59
C SER A 930 33.55 36.35 -13.87
N ALA A 931 32.92 37.38 -14.45
CA ALA A 931 31.66 37.94 -13.95
C ALA A 931 30.46 36.98 -14.04
N ASP A 932 30.49 36.01 -14.96
CA ASP A 932 29.48 34.95 -15.11
C ASP A 932 29.69 33.78 -14.12
N SER A 933 30.86 33.72 -13.47
CA SER A 933 31.17 32.77 -12.37
C SER A 933 30.92 33.34 -10.98
N ARG A 934 30.12 34.41 -10.85
CA ARG A 934 29.86 35.04 -9.55
C ARG A 934 29.07 34.09 -8.62
N PRO A 935 29.60 33.77 -7.42
CA PRO A 935 28.90 32.91 -6.49
C PRO A 935 27.67 33.59 -5.86
N ILE A 936 26.70 32.76 -5.47
CA ILE A 936 25.64 33.14 -4.53
C ILE A 936 25.97 32.59 -3.14
N PHE A 937 25.81 33.45 -2.13
CA PHE A 937 26.00 33.08 -0.73
C PHE A 937 24.65 32.89 -0.05
N LEU A 938 24.41 31.68 0.45
CA LEU A 938 23.15 31.21 1.00
C LEU A 938 23.22 31.17 2.53
N VAL A 939 22.39 31.97 3.19
CA VAL A 939 22.28 32.03 4.66
C VAL A 939 21.05 31.23 5.11
N PRO A 940 21.22 30.17 5.90
CA PRO A 940 20.12 29.33 6.36
C PRO A 940 19.21 30.07 7.36
N GLY A 941 18.06 29.48 7.63
CA GLY A 941 17.21 29.91 8.73
C GLY A 941 17.83 29.56 10.10
N ALA A 942 17.28 30.14 11.15
CA ALA A 942 17.64 29.80 12.53
C ALA A 942 17.56 28.27 12.75
N GLY A 943 18.63 27.66 13.28
CA GLY A 943 18.71 26.23 13.56
C GLY A 943 18.92 25.32 12.34
N MET A 944 19.01 25.86 11.13
CA MET A 944 19.27 25.09 9.90
C MET A 944 20.74 25.15 9.49
N GLN A 945 21.25 24.12 8.83
CA GLN A 945 22.63 24.12 8.30
C GLN A 945 22.68 24.46 6.82
N ALA A 946 23.85 24.92 6.35
CA ALA A 946 24.10 25.27 4.95
C ALA A 946 23.73 24.12 3.97
N GLY A 947 23.98 22.88 4.37
CA GLY A 947 23.59 21.68 3.62
C GLY A 947 22.10 21.58 3.22
N SER A 948 21.18 22.25 3.93
CA SER A 948 19.76 22.29 3.58
C SER A 948 19.49 22.92 2.21
N PHE A 949 20.42 23.71 1.68
CA PHE A 949 20.29 24.31 0.34
C PHE A 949 20.87 23.46 -0.79
N ARG A 950 21.43 22.27 -0.55
CA ARG A 950 22.08 21.47 -1.63
C ARG A 950 21.13 21.17 -2.80
N SER A 951 19.86 20.88 -2.52
CA SER A 951 18.83 20.62 -3.55
C SER A 951 18.43 21.88 -4.34
N LEU A 952 18.43 23.04 -3.69
CA LEU A 952 18.24 24.33 -4.38
C LEU A 952 19.47 24.66 -5.23
N SER A 953 20.66 24.53 -4.64
CA SER A 953 21.96 24.87 -5.23
C SER A 953 22.30 24.01 -6.45
N SER A 954 21.87 22.75 -6.48
CA SER A 954 22.06 21.87 -7.65
C SER A 954 21.24 22.28 -8.88
N ARG A 955 20.19 23.09 -8.68
CA ARG A 955 19.36 23.65 -9.76
C ARG A 955 19.82 25.04 -10.20
N LEU A 956 20.71 25.67 -9.44
CA LEU A 956 21.29 26.96 -9.79
C LEU A 956 22.49 26.71 -10.72
N GLY A 957 22.47 27.33 -11.90
CA GLY A 957 23.58 27.28 -12.86
C GLY A 957 24.77 28.16 -12.49
N LEU A 958 25.01 28.41 -11.19
CA LEU A 958 26.08 29.28 -10.68
C LEU A 958 26.71 28.70 -9.39
N PRO A 959 27.98 29.04 -9.07
CA PRO A 959 28.64 28.57 -7.86
C PRO A 959 27.84 28.98 -6.61
N SER A 960 27.60 28.03 -5.71
CA SER A 960 26.75 28.27 -4.53
C SER A 960 27.51 27.91 -3.26
N TYR A 961 27.63 28.86 -2.35
CA TYR A 961 28.27 28.67 -1.05
C TYR A 961 27.26 28.87 0.06
N GLY A 962 27.28 28.00 1.06
CA GLY A 962 26.41 28.08 2.23
C GLY A 962 27.18 28.56 3.46
N LEU A 963 26.52 29.37 4.27
CA LEU A 963 27.02 29.81 5.58
C LEU A 963 26.47 28.90 6.69
N THR A 964 27.34 28.41 7.56
CA THR A 964 26.99 27.51 8.66
C THR A 964 27.00 28.28 9.98
N TRP A 965 26.05 27.99 10.87
CA TRP A 965 26.04 28.60 12.21
C TRP A 965 27.25 28.13 13.03
N PRO A 966 27.66 28.88 14.08
CA PRO A 966 28.75 28.47 14.96
C PRO A 966 28.44 27.18 15.73
N MET A 967 28.81 26.04 15.15
CA MET A 967 28.70 24.72 15.78
C MET A 967 30.00 24.40 16.52
N GLY A 968 29.89 23.98 17.79
CA GLY A 968 31.06 23.60 18.59
C GLY A 968 31.90 24.76 19.15
N VAL A 969 31.47 26.01 18.92
CA VAL A 969 32.11 27.21 19.48
C VAL A 969 31.49 27.51 20.85
N ALA A 970 32.32 27.86 21.84
CA ALA A 970 31.86 28.23 23.18
C ALA A 970 30.85 29.38 23.13
N ARG A 971 29.77 29.31 23.92
CA ARG A 971 28.67 30.28 23.87
C ARG A 971 29.08 31.72 24.15
N SER A 972 30.16 31.90 24.90
CA SER A 972 30.80 33.20 25.16
C SER A 972 31.37 33.89 23.90
N GLU A 973 31.62 33.12 22.84
CA GLU A 973 32.20 33.61 21.58
C GLU A 973 31.13 33.83 20.50
N TRP A 974 29.86 33.55 20.80
CA TRP A 974 28.77 33.76 19.85
C TRP A 974 28.51 35.27 19.68
N PRO A 975 28.20 35.73 18.46
CA PRO A 975 27.82 37.13 18.22
C PRO A 975 26.70 37.59 19.16
N SER A 976 26.85 38.79 19.74
CA SER A 976 25.88 39.38 20.68
C SER A 976 24.79 40.21 20.00
N SER A 977 24.93 40.50 18.70
CA SER A 977 23.96 41.28 17.93
C SER A 977 23.86 40.79 16.49
N LEU A 978 22.72 41.08 15.83
CA LEU A 978 22.54 40.76 14.41
C LEU A 978 23.65 41.39 13.54
N GLN A 979 24.11 42.60 13.90
CA GLN A 979 25.19 43.28 13.20
C GLN A 979 26.54 42.57 13.37
N ASP A 980 26.84 42.06 14.57
CA ASP A 980 28.09 41.32 14.81
C ASP A 980 28.10 40.00 14.04
N LEU A 981 26.95 39.32 13.97
CA LEU A 981 26.77 38.11 13.18
C LEU A 981 26.95 38.40 11.68
N ALA A 982 26.34 39.48 11.18
CA ALA A 982 26.48 39.90 9.80
C ALA A 982 27.92 40.28 9.45
N LYS A 983 28.64 41.00 10.33
CA LYS A 983 30.07 41.30 10.17
C LYS A 983 30.91 40.02 10.08
N HIS A 984 30.59 39.04 10.92
CA HIS A 984 31.27 37.75 10.95
C HIS A 984 31.05 36.99 9.64
N PHE A 985 29.80 36.77 9.24
CA PHE A 985 29.48 36.08 7.99
C PHE A 985 30.00 36.82 6.74
N PHE A 986 29.97 38.16 6.75
CA PHE A 986 30.51 38.94 5.65
C PHE A 986 32.03 38.74 5.50
N LYS A 987 32.77 38.69 6.61
CA LYS A 987 34.21 38.40 6.60
C LYS A 987 34.51 37.00 6.05
N GLU A 988 33.64 36.04 6.30
CA GLU A 988 33.82 34.66 5.82
C GLU A 988 33.57 34.54 4.32
N ILE A 989 32.53 35.20 3.78
CA ILE A 989 32.33 35.22 2.32
C ILE A 989 33.41 36.02 1.59
N GLN A 990 34.07 36.98 2.25
CA GLN A 990 35.23 37.70 1.71
C GLN A 990 36.46 36.80 1.52
N LYS A 991 36.56 35.68 2.26
CA LYS A 991 37.60 34.66 2.00
C LYS A 991 37.39 33.97 0.65
N VAL A 992 36.14 33.85 0.21
CA VAL A 992 35.75 33.22 -1.06
C VAL A 992 35.72 34.25 -2.21
N GLN A 993 35.14 35.41 -1.97
CA GLN A 993 35.06 36.52 -2.93
C GLN A 993 35.55 37.82 -2.27
N PRO A 994 36.83 38.21 -2.45
CA PRO A 994 37.41 39.36 -1.74
C PRO A 994 36.74 40.71 -2.04
N THR A 995 36.18 40.88 -3.23
CA THR A 995 35.55 42.14 -3.66
C THR A 995 34.16 41.92 -4.27
N GLY A 996 33.25 42.86 -4.04
CA GLY A 996 31.92 42.86 -4.64
C GLY A 996 31.91 43.05 -6.18
N PRO A 997 30.73 42.98 -6.82
CA PRO A 997 29.43 42.91 -6.16
C PRO A 997 29.03 41.50 -5.68
N TYR A 998 28.40 41.41 -4.51
CA TYR A 998 27.94 40.15 -3.90
C TYR A 998 26.50 39.79 -4.29
N LEU A 999 26.18 38.49 -4.32
CA LEU A 999 24.82 37.94 -4.41
C LEU A 999 24.50 37.19 -3.10
N LEU A 1000 23.51 37.67 -2.36
CA LEU A 1000 23.12 37.10 -1.07
C LEU A 1000 21.71 36.52 -1.16
N ALA A 1001 21.47 35.37 -0.55
CA ALA A 1001 20.12 34.79 -0.44
C ALA A 1001 19.92 34.21 0.96
N GLY A 1002 18.86 34.62 1.65
CA GLY A 1002 18.60 34.23 3.04
C GLY A 1002 17.22 33.61 3.23
N HIS A 1003 17.15 32.47 3.91
CA HIS A 1003 15.89 31.82 4.29
C HIS A 1003 15.42 32.24 5.68
N SER A 1004 14.16 32.67 5.82
CA SER A 1004 13.55 33.03 7.11
C SER A 1004 14.43 33.99 7.92
N PHE A 1005 15.02 33.58 9.06
CA PHE A 1005 15.94 34.40 9.85
C PHE A 1005 17.18 34.85 9.05
N GLY A 1006 17.72 33.99 8.19
CA GLY A 1006 18.85 34.31 7.31
C GLY A 1006 18.55 35.48 6.36
N ALA A 1007 17.28 35.77 6.10
CA ALA A 1007 16.87 36.95 5.33
C ALA A 1007 17.27 38.26 6.03
N ASN A 1008 17.12 38.35 7.36
CA ASN A 1008 17.59 39.51 8.14
C ASN A 1008 19.10 39.63 8.13
N VAL A 1009 19.79 38.49 8.27
CA VAL A 1009 21.26 38.45 8.23
C VAL A 1009 21.77 38.95 6.88
N CYS A 1010 21.17 38.54 5.75
CA CYS A 1010 21.53 39.03 4.42
C CYS A 1010 21.30 40.54 4.23
N LEU A 1011 20.21 41.09 4.80
CA LEU A 1011 19.95 42.53 4.76
C LEU A 1011 20.98 43.31 5.57
N GLU A 1012 21.33 42.83 6.76
CA GLU A 1012 22.36 43.44 7.61
C GLU A 1012 23.76 43.28 6.98
N MET A 1013 24.07 42.14 6.34
CA MET A 1013 25.30 41.93 5.58
C MET A 1013 25.42 42.93 4.41
N ALA A 1014 24.31 43.30 3.77
CA ALA A 1014 24.33 44.33 2.73
C ALA A 1014 24.63 45.73 3.29
N SER A 1015 24.15 46.04 4.50
CA SER A 1015 24.52 47.27 5.21
C SER A 1015 26.00 47.28 5.61
N VAL A 1016 26.51 46.16 6.16
CA VAL A 1016 27.93 45.98 6.49
C VAL A 1016 28.81 46.12 5.25
N ALA A 1017 28.41 45.54 4.12
CA ALA A 1017 29.13 45.66 2.85
C ALA A 1017 29.26 47.13 2.42
N ALA A 1018 28.18 47.90 2.48
CA ALA A 1018 28.19 49.31 2.12
C ALA A 1018 29.07 50.16 3.04
N GLN A 1019 29.06 49.89 4.36
CA GLN A 1019 29.97 50.53 5.32
C GLN A 1019 31.46 50.24 5.00
N GLN A 1020 31.75 49.08 4.42
CA GLN A 1020 33.10 48.70 3.96
C GLN A 1020 33.42 49.13 2.52
N GLY A 1021 32.56 49.93 1.88
CA GLY A 1021 32.74 50.37 0.49
C GLY A 1021 32.60 49.26 -0.56
N GLN A 1022 31.98 48.13 -0.19
CA GLN A 1022 31.70 47.00 -1.07
C GLN A 1022 30.29 47.08 -1.65
N GLN A 1023 30.11 46.53 -2.86
CA GLN A 1023 28.81 46.51 -3.53
C GLN A 1023 28.08 45.19 -3.28
N VAL A 1024 26.76 45.22 -3.06
CA VAL A 1024 25.88 44.03 -3.12
C VAL A 1024 24.93 44.21 -4.29
N ALA A 1025 25.03 43.34 -5.30
CA ALA A 1025 24.19 43.42 -6.49
C ALA A 1025 22.75 43.03 -6.19
N MET A 1026 22.54 41.97 -5.41
CA MET A 1026 21.21 41.46 -5.09
C MET A 1026 21.16 40.77 -3.73
N VAL A 1027 20.04 40.98 -3.02
CA VAL A 1027 19.61 40.21 -1.86
C VAL A 1027 18.29 39.51 -2.17
N VAL A 1028 18.25 38.19 -2.06
CA VAL A 1028 17.04 37.38 -2.24
C VAL A 1028 16.52 36.92 -0.88
N LEU A 1029 15.30 37.30 -0.53
CA LEU A 1029 14.63 36.94 0.71
C LEU A 1029 13.72 35.73 0.45
N LEU A 1030 14.13 34.55 0.91
CA LEU A 1030 13.40 33.29 0.77
C LEU A 1030 12.50 33.07 1.99
N ASP A 1031 11.19 33.06 1.79
CA ASP A 1031 10.15 32.95 2.82
C ASP A 1031 10.47 33.77 4.11
N PRO A 1032 10.59 35.10 4.01
CA PRO A 1032 11.13 35.91 5.10
C PRO A 1032 10.07 36.18 6.17
N ARG A 1033 9.90 35.21 7.08
CA ARG A 1033 8.87 35.25 8.15
C ARG A 1033 9.15 36.23 9.29
N SER A 1034 10.40 36.72 9.40
CA SER A 1034 10.88 37.43 10.58
C SER A 1034 11.54 38.78 10.26
N LEU A 1035 11.10 39.51 9.24
CA LEU A 1035 11.75 40.78 8.84
C LEU A 1035 11.56 41.88 9.90
N LEU A 1036 12.63 42.61 10.19
CA LEU A 1036 12.58 43.81 11.04
C LEU A 1036 11.94 45.01 10.32
N PRO A 1037 11.12 45.84 11.02
CA PRO A 1037 10.73 45.69 12.42
C PRO A 1037 9.67 44.59 12.58
N LEU A 1038 9.86 43.71 13.57
CA LEU A 1038 8.92 42.64 13.87
C LEU A 1038 7.64 43.24 14.45
N GLN A 1039 6.48 42.81 13.94
CA GLN A 1039 5.18 43.21 14.49
C GLN A 1039 4.82 42.46 15.79
N VAL A 1040 5.58 41.42 16.13
CA VAL A 1040 5.35 40.55 17.28
C VAL A 1040 6.56 40.63 18.21
N ASP A 1041 6.31 40.69 19.51
CA ASP A 1041 7.34 40.58 20.54
C ASP A 1041 7.82 39.13 20.62
N VAL A 1042 8.79 38.81 19.77
CA VAL A 1042 9.39 37.47 19.64
C VAL A 1042 10.11 37.06 20.93
N GLN A 1043 10.61 38.03 21.71
CA GLN A 1043 11.23 37.79 23.01
C GLN A 1043 10.21 37.23 23.99
N LYS A 1044 9.04 37.85 24.14
CA LYS A 1044 7.99 37.33 25.02
C LYS A 1044 7.46 35.96 24.57
N ALA A 1045 7.52 35.65 23.27
CA ALA A 1045 7.15 34.34 22.75
C ALA A 1045 8.17 33.24 23.13
N PHE A 1046 9.47 33.56 23.14
CA PHE A 1046 10.52 32.58 23.48
C PHE A 1046 10.90 32.57 24.97
N GLU A 1047 10.81 33.69 25.70
CA GLU A 1047 11.05 33.73 27.16
C GLU A 1047 10.07 32.85 27.94
N ASN A 1048 8.87 32.62 27.39
CA ASN A 1048 7.86 31.74 27.97
C ASN A 1048 7.93 30.29 27.44
N SER A 1049 8.88 29.99 26.55
CA SER A 1049 9.09 28.63 26.02
C SER A 1049 10.13 27.90 26.87
N GLY A 1050 9.80 26.71 27.35
CA GLY A 1050 10.70 25.81 28.07
C GLY A 1050 11.29 24.72 27.16
N LEU A 1051 11.88 23.70 27.77
CA LEU A 1051 12.38 22.52 27.06
C LEU A 1051 11.23 21.76 26.37
N ALA A 1052 10.00 21.85 26.88
CA ALA A 1052 8.83 21.19 26.31
C ALA A 1052 8.46 21.71 24.92
N GLU A 1053 8.47 23.03 24.74
CA GLU A 1053 8.21 23.68 23.46
C GLU A 1053 9.35 23.42 22.47
N SER A 1054 10.58 23.36 22.96
CA SER A 1054 11.76 23.02 22.15
C SER A 1054 11.72 21.56 21.69
N LEU A 1055 11.25 20.65 22.55
CA LEU A 1055 11.03 19.25 22.22
C LEU A 1055 9.90 19.07 21.20
N ALA A 1056 8.82 19.86 21.33
CA ALA A 1056 7.73 19.89 20.36
C ALA A 1056 8.20 20.35 18.99
N LEU A 1057 9.06 21.37 18.94
CA LEU A 1057 9.66 21.84 17.70
C LEU A 1057 10.58 20.77 17.08
N LEU A 1058 11.41 20.11 17.90
CA LEU A 1058 12.27 19.01 17.45
C LEU A 1058 11.44 17.87 16.83
N CYS A 1059 10.35 17.44 17.46
CA CYS A 1059 9.45 16.40 16.93
C CYS A 1059 8.92 16.70 15.54
N GLN A 1060 8.61 17.96 15.23
CA GLN A 1060 8.11 18.36 13.91
C GLN A 1060 9.17 18.26 12.82
N THR A 1061 10.45 18.25 13.20
CA THR A 1061 11.59 18.21 12.26
C THR A 1061 12.20 16.82 12.09
N LEU A 1062 11.87 15.88 12.99
CA LEU A 1062 12.37 14.51 12.93
C LEU A 1062 11.57 13.65 11.94
N PRO A 1063 12.20 12.66 11.29
CA PRO A 1063 11.49 11.61 10.57
C PRO A 1063 10.46 10.93 11.47
N GLN A 1064 9.31 10.52 10.90
CA GLN A 1064 8.14 10.09 11.67
C GLN A 1064 8.43 8.94 12.64
N ASN A 1065 9.35 8.03 12.29
CA ASN A 1065 9.81 6.91 13.12
C ASN A 1065 10.65 7.33 14.34
N GLU A 1066 11.34 8.47 14.28
CA GLU A 1066 12.11 9.02 15.40
C GLU A 1066 11.26 9.99 16.25
N ALA A 1067 10.38 10.74 15.60
CA ALA A 1067 9.43 11.65 16.24
C ALA A 1067 8.48 10.91 17.22
N THR A 1068 8.03 9.70 16.88
CA THR A 1068 7.08 8.92 17.71
C THR A 1068 7.56 8.74 19.16
N LYS A 1069 8.88 8.58 19.38
CA LYS A 1069 9.46 8.39 20.71
C LYS A 1069 9.29 9.62 21.60
N TYR A 1070 9.32 10.81 21.00
CA TYR A 1070 9.22 12.08 21.68
C TYR A 1070 7.76 12.60 21.69
N GLU A 1071 6.92 12.18 20.74
CA GLU A 1071 5.47 12.47 20.73
C GLU A 1071 4.73 11.85 21.94
N GLU A 1072 5.14 10.66 22.38
CA GLU A 1072 4.61 10.04 23.60
C GLU A 1072 5.04 10.80 24.87
N LEU A 1073 6.27 11.32 24.89
CA LEU A 1073 6.74 12.20 25.96
C LEU A 1073 5.98 13.54 25.94
N LEU A 1074 5.71 14.11 24.77
CA LEU A 1074 4.92 15.35 24.65
C LEU A 1074 3.46 15.16 25.05
N SER A 1075 2.86 14.00 24.78
CA SER A 1075 1.49 13.71 25.19
C SER A 1075 1.36 13.61 26.71
N THR A 1076 2.32 12.96 27.38
CA THR A 1076 2.38 12.89 28.85
C THR A 1076 2.68 14.24 29.51
N LEU A 1077 3.45 15.11 28.85
CA LEU A 1077 3.70 16.48 29.31
C LEU A 1077 2.47 17.41 29.25
N ARG A 1078 1.46 17.11 28.42
CA ARG A 1078 0.23 17.93 28.34
C ARG A 1078 -0.51 17.99 29.67
N ASP A 1079 -0.54 16.88 30.40
CA ASP A 1079 -1.22 16.74 31.69
C ASP A 1079 -0.33 17.14 32.88
N THR A 1080 0.94 17.48 32.62
CA THR A 1080 1.89 17.94 33.64
C THR A 1080 1.77 19.46 33.83
N ASP A 1081 1.78 19.91 35.09
CA ASP A 1081 1.81 21.34 35.46
C ASP A 1081 2.95 22.05 34.68
N PRO A 1082 2.66 23.17 33.98
CA PRO A 1082 3.67 23.93 33.23
C PRO A 1082 4.97 24.19 33.99
N GLN A 1083 4.93 24.41 35.31
CA GLN A 1083 6.14 24.67 36.11
C GLN A 1083 7.06 23.44 36.27
N ASN A 1084 6.55 22.23 36.04
CA ASN A 1084 7.26 20.96 36.26
C ASN A 1084 7.64 20.24 34.96
N ARG A 1085 7.25 20.76 33.79
CA ARG A 1085 7.46 20.11 32.49
C ARG A 1085 8.95 19.94 32.15
N ASP A 1086 9.75 20.95 32.41
CA ASP A 1086 11.18 20.91 32.12
C ASP A 1086 11.93 19.91 33.01
N GLU A 1087 11.52 19.79 34.28
CA GLU A 1087 12.08 18.78 35.19
C GLU A 1087 11.69 17.35 34.76
N ALA A 1088 10.46 17.17 34.27
CA ALA A 1088 10.00 15.91 33.72
C ALA A 1088 10.78 15.51 32.46
N ILE A 1089 11.10 16.45 31.57
CA ILE A 1089 11.94 16.22 30.38
C ILE A 1089 13.36 15.83 30.77
N LYS A 1090 13.97 16.56 31.71
CA LYS A 1090 15.31 16.27 32.22
C LYS A 1090 15.43 14.88 32.83
N LYS A 1091 14.36 14.35 33.42
CA LYS A 1091 14.30 12.97 33.96
C LYS A 1091 14.02 11.91 32.88
N ALA A 1092 13.26 12.26 31.84
CA ALA A 1092 12.84 11.32 30.81
C ALA A 1092 13.89 11.09 29.72
N LEU A 1093 14.71 12.10 29.41
CA LEU A 1093 15.73 12.01 28.37
C LEU A 1093 17.07 11.50 28.92
N ASN A 1094 17.77 10.70 28.12
CA ASN A 1094 19.15 10.32 28.42
C ASN A 1094 20.08 11.55 28.31
N PRO A 1095 21.28 11.53 28.94
CA PRO A 1095 22.16 12.71 29.00
C PRO A 1095 22.55 13.30 27.64
N SER A 1096 22.72 12.47 26.61
CA SER A 1096 23.09 12.94 25.26
C SER A 1096 21.89 13.61 24.57
N ALA A 1097 20.71 13.01 24.63
CA ALA A 1097 19.48 13.58 24.08
C ALA A 1097 19.07 14.86 24.80
N LEU A 1098 19.27 14.91 26.13
CA LEU A 1098 19.05 16.10 26.93
C LEU A 1098 20.02 17.22 26.54
N ALA A 1099 21.32 16.94 26.42
CA ALA A 1099 22.31 17.93 26.01
C ALA A 1099 22.02 18.50 24.61
N SER A 1100 21.58 17.67 23.67
CA SER A 1100 21.15 18.12 22.33
C SER A 1100 19.90 19.02 22.39
N LEU A 1101 18.93 18.68 23.23
CA LEU A 1101 17.72 19.47 23.41
C LEU A 1101 18.00 20.80 24.12
N GLU A 1102 18.85 20.79 25.15
CA GLU A 1102 19.30 21.99 25.85
C GLU A 1102 20.08 22.91 24.90
N HIS A 1103 20.96 22.35 24.06
CA HIS A 1103 21.66 23.11 23.04
C HIS A 1103 20.71 23.76 22.01
N LEU A 1104 19.69 23.02 21.54
CA LEU A 1104 18.66 23.55 20.65
C LEU A 1104 17.87 24.69 21.31
N HIS A 1105 17.49 24.49 22.57
CA HIS A 1105 16.77 25.47 23.37
C HIS A 1105 17.57 26.76 23.56
N GLU A 1106 18.82 26.65 24.00
CA GLU A 1106 19.75 27.77 24.13
C GLU A 1106 19.99 28.48 22.80
N THR A 1107 20.12 27.74 21.70
CA THR A 1107 20.31 28.31 20.36
C THR A 1107 19.08 29.09 19.91
N THR A 1108 17.87 28.62 20.25
CA THR A 1108 16.62 29.33 19.96
C THR A 1108 16.52 30.64 20.75
N GLN A 1109 16.88 30.63 22.04
CA GLN A 1109 16.96 31.84 22.86
C GLN A 1109 17.98 32.87 22.32
N TRP A 1110 19.11 32.39 21.79
CA TRP A 1110 20.10 33.27 21.15
C TRP A 1110 19.54 34.01 19.95
N TYR A 1111 18.89 33.30 19.01
CA TYR A 1111 18.31 33.95 17.83
C TYR A 1111 17.31 35.03 18.21
N SER A 1112 16.51 34.78 19.24
CA SER A 1112 15.58 35.76 19.79
C SER A 1112 16.33 37.00 20.31
N SER A 1113 17.43 36.80 21.05
CA SER A 1113 18.26 37.91 21.56
C SER A 1113 18.87 38.78 20.45
N LEU A 1114 19.25 38.20 19.30
CA LEU A 1114 19.82 38.97 18.18
C LEU A 1114 18.82 39.95 17.56
N LEU A 1115 17.52 39.70 17.73
CA LEU A 1115 16.44 40.53 17.20
C LEU A 1115 16.01 41.65 18.16
N GLN A 1116 16.60 41.74 19.37
CA GLN A 1116 16.19 42.67 20.45
C GLN A 1116 16.34 44.17 20.12
N THR A 1117 17.29 44.56 19.26
CA THR A 1117 17.75 45.97 19.21
C THR A 1117 17.86 46.58 17.82
N GLY A 1118 17.31 45.97 16.78
CA GLY A 1118 17.48 46.43 15.40
C GLY A 1118 16.37 47.37 14.92
N SER A 1119 16.72 48.60 14.55
CA SER A 1119 15.98 49.32 13.51
C SER A 1119 16.02 48.52 12.20
N ALA A 1120 15.05 48.71 11.31
CA ALA A 1120 15.05 48.03 10.01
C ALA A 1120 16.42 48.25 9.32
N PRO A 1121 17.11 47.20 8.84
CA PRO A 1121 18.39 47.36 8.18
C PRO A 1121 18.26 48.29 6.96
N GLU A 1122 19.05 49.38 6.93
CA GLU A 1122 19.08 50.28 5.79
C GLU A 1122 19.76 49.58 4.60
N VAL A 1123 18.96 49.17 3.63
CA VAL A 1123 19.47 48.60 2.37
C VAL A 1123 20.01 49.75 1.50
N PRO A 1124 21.26 49.68 1.03
CA PRO A 1124 21.83 50.69 0.15
C PRO A 1124 21.01 50.87 -1.13
N GLN A 1125 20.82 52.12 -1.61
CA GLN A 1125 20.01 52.43 -2.81
C GLN A 1125 20.42 51.67 -4.08
N GLN A 1126 21.66 51.17 -4.16
CA GLN A 1126 22.19 50.46 -5.32
C GLN A 1126 21.97 48.93 -5.28
N THR A 1127 21.41 48.38 -4.19
CA THR A 1127 21.18 46.94 -4.01
C THR A 1127 19.76 46.53 -4.40
N ARG A 1128 19.62 45.53 -5.28
CA ARG A 1128 18.30 44.98 -5.64
C ARG A 1128 17.82 43.99 -4.57
N VAL A 1129 16.59 44.12 -4.10
CA VAL A 1129 15.97 43.16 -3.17
C VAL A 1129 14.84 42.41 -3.86
N ALA A 1130 14.88 41.08 -3.83
CA ALA A 1130 13.82 40.22 -4.34
C ALA A 1130 13.21 39.38 -3.21
N VAL A 1131 11.89 39.24 -3.19
CA VAL A 1131 11.17 38.44 -2.18
C VAL A 1131 10.51 37.24 -2.84
N LEU A 1132 10.85 36.04 -2.39
CA LEU A 1132 10.26 34.79 -2.85
C LEU A 1132 9.52 34.13 -1.68
N ARG A 1133 8.18 34.12 -1.74
CA ARG A 1133 7.34 33.42 -0.77
C ARG A 1133 6.84 32.12 -1.37
N ALA A 1134 6.86 31.04 -0.59
CA ALA A 1134 6.14 29.83 -0.96
C ALA A 1134 4.63 30.13 -0.94
N PRO A 1135 3.83 29.66 -1.92
CA PRO A 1135 2.38 29.75 -1.82
C PRO A 1135 1.95 28.97 -0.58
N MET A 1136 1.28 29.63 0.38
CA MET A 1136 0.61 28.91 1.46
C MET A 1136 -0.38 27.95 0.82
N ALA A 1137 -0.10 26.66 0.90
CA ALA A 1137 -1.16 25.67 0.80
C ALA A 1137 -2.18 26.05 1.88
N ALA A 1138 -3.39 26.43 1.48
CA ALA A 1138 -4.49 26.64 2.40
C ALA A 1138 -4.68 25.31 3.16
N ALA A 1139 -4.26 25.32 4.43
CA ALA A 1139 -4.47 24.25 5.40
C ALA A 1139 -5.83 24.45 6.06
#